data_AF-A0A7H8VA56-F1
#
_entry.id   AF-A0A7H8VA56-F1
#
_cell.length_a   1.000
_cell.length_b   1.000
_cell.length_c   1.000
_cell.angle_alpha   90.00
_cell.angle_beta   90.00
_cell.angle_gamma   90.00
#
_symmetry.space_group_name_H-M   'P 1'
#
loop_
_entity.id
_entity.type
_entity.pdbx_description
1 polymer ?
#
loop_
_entity_poly.entity_id
_entity_poly.type
_entity_poly.pdbx_seq_one_letter_code
_entity_poly.pdbx_strand_id
1 'polypeptide(L)'
;MLYLLGEIRFFLGFMVKWRNKRSMMKKFRFAPIHLAMAGLISFIILAICLRLFGDSLAMLAALMLVLALLIVLFIQQQRVSELDEIEQIHYVNHQAEGSLASLLDKMPVGVIKISEDNGDVEWFNPYAELIFTTEDGDFDADMLKNIMKVAYSDSGHYATVGDKKYSVYLDRASSVFYFFDASNEYEATVGLVTTRPVIGIISVDNYDDLEDVVSDTDISHINSFVANFVAEFSEQFHMFYRRVGMDRFYLFTDYTVLEQLMENKFSIIDQFRTEAKNRELSLTLSMGFSYGDGNHDEIGRVALLNLNLAEVRGGDQAVVKENNDNMNPIFFGGGTASAVKRTRTRTRAMMTAISDKIKSVDQVFIVGHKNLDMDALGSSLGMQLFASNIIEKAYVVYDPSQMASDIERSITKLQQEGADYLVPLSEAVNMVTNRSLLIMVDHSKISLTLSKDFFDQFSQIIVVDHHRRDEDFPENAVIAYIESGASSASELVTELIQFQNSKKNRLSKMQASLLMAGIMLDTKGFSSRVTSRTFDVASYLRTRGSDSVVIQDISATNFEDYRAINELILNGKKILPNVIVAAGPEENTYDTVVISKAADTMLSMSGIEATFVVSKNTKGYVSISARSRSKINVQRIMEKLGGGGHFNLAAAQIEGKTVSEVLQSLNQEIMDQVIKEEVIIDEEKKG
;
A
#
# COMPACT_ATOMS: atom_id res chain seq x y z
N MET A 1 20.96 -94.35 17.23
CA MET A 1 19.91 -93.32 17.11
C MET A 1 20.21 -92.27 16.03
N LEU A 2 21.48 -91.88 15.81
CA LEU A 2 21.91 -91.00 14.71
C LEU A 2 21.86 -91.62 13.30
N TYR A 3 21.83 -92.95 13.16
CA TYR A 3 21.65 -93.60 11.85
C TYR A 3 20.20 -93.56 11.33
N LEU A 4 19.19 -93.53 12.22
CA LEU A 4 17.77 -93.57 11.81
C LEU A 4 17.24 -92.22 11.29
N LEU A 5 17.79 -91.09 11.74
CA LEU A 5 17.37 -89.75 11.28
C LEU A 5 17.94 -89.39 9.90
N GLY A 6 19.09 -89.97 9.53
CA GLY A 6 19.69 -89.81 8.20
C GLY A 6 18.90 -90.51 7.10
N GLU A 7 18.41 -91.73 7.37
CA GLU A 7 17.61 -92.48 6.39
C GLU A 7 16.23 -91.85 6.15
N ILE A 8 15.58 -91.28 7.18
CA ILE A 8 14.29 -90.61 7.02
C ILE A 8 14.40 -89.33 6.18
N ARG A 9 15.48 -88.54 6.34
CA ARG A 9 15.75 -87.37 5.48
C ARG A 9 16.09 -87.78 4.05
N PHE A 10 16.80 -88.88 3.85
CA PHE A 10 17.08 -89.41 2.52
C PHE A 10 15.80 -89.93 1.84
N PHE A 11 14.91 -90.60 2.59
CA PHE A 11 13.64 -91.10 2.08
C PHE A 11 12.62 -89.98 1.77
N LEU A 12 12.53 -88.94 2.60
CA LEU A 12 11.73 -87.75 2.29
C LEU A 12 12.29 -86.97 1.10
N GLY A 13 13.61 -86.83 1.01
CA GLY A 13 14.29 -86.23 -0.14
C GLY A 13 14.04 -87.03 -1.42
N PHE A 14 14.02 -88.37 -1.34
CA PHE A 14 13.69 -89.23 -2.46
C PHE A 14 12.20 -89.15 -2.82
N MET A 15 11.28 -89.07 -1.86
CA MET A 15 9.84 -88.88 -2.13
C MET A 15 9.53 -87.53 -2.77
N VAL A 16 10.17 -86.43 -2.33
CA VAL A 16 9.99 -85.11 -2.97
C VAL A 16 10.60 -85.11 -4.38
N LYS A 17 11.76 -85.74 -4.57
CA LYS A 17 12.39 -85.90 -5.89
C LYS A 17 11.63 -86.86 -6.80
N TRP A 18 10.92 -87.86 -6.25
CA TRP A 18 10.05 -88.79 -6.99
C TRP A 18 8.68 -88.16 -7.30
N ARG A 19 8.14 -87.31 -6.41
CA ARG A 19 6.93 -86.50 -6.66
C ARG A 19 7.18 -85.46 -7.76
N ASN A 20 8.34 -84.80 -7.76
CA ASN A 20 8.76 -83.91 -8.85
C ASN A 20 9.12 -84.65 -10.15
N LYS A 21 9.52 -85.93 -10.09
CA LYS A 21 9.75 -86.75 -11.29
C LYS A 21 8.46 -87.25 -11.95
N ARG A 22 7.34 -87.32 -11.22
CA ARG A 22 6.03 -87.68 -11.79
C ARG A 22 5.39 -86.55 -12.62
N SER A 23 5.87 -85.32 -12.46
CA SER A 23 5.52 -84.16 -13.30
C SER A 23 6.28 -84.11 -14.64
N MET A 24 7.09 -85.13 -14.94
CA MET A 24 7.88 -85.19 -16.18
C MET A 24 7.48 -86.38 -17.06
N MET A 25 6.20 -86.74 -17.06
CA MET A 25 5.63 -87.29 -18.30
C MET A 25 5.54 -86.11 -19.26
N LYS A 26 6.43 -86.06 -20.26
CA LYS A 26 6.28 -85.15 -21.40
C LYS A 26 4.87 -85.38 -21.95
N LYS A 27 3.92 -84.50 -21.61
CA LYS A 27 2.58 -84.47 -22.19
C LYS A 27 2.84 -84.32 -23.70
N PHE A 28 2.50 -85.35 -24.47
CA PHE A 28 2.69 -85.32 -25.92
C PHE A 28 1.80 -84.21 -26.47
N ARG A 29 2.43 -83.09 -26.82
CA ARG A 29 1.76 -81.92 -27.39
C ARG A 29 1.47 -82.22 -28.84
N PHE A 30 0.20 -82.39 -29.18
CA PHE A 30 -0.21 -82.43 -30.59
C PHE A 30 -0.16 -81.00 -31.13
N ALA A 31 0.97 -80.63 -31.73
CA ALA A 31 1.03 -79.46 -32.58
C ALA A 31 -0.03 -79.56 -33.70
N PRO A 32 -0.57 -78.45 -34.23
CA PRO A 32 -1.57 -78.47 -35.30
C PRO A 32 -1.16 -79.34 -36.49
N ILE A 33 0.15 -79.41 -36.76
CA ILE A 33 0.73 -80.24 -37.80
C ILE A 33 0.53 -81.75 -37.57
N HIS A 34 0.49 -82.21 -36.32
CA HIS A 34 0.26 -83.62 -36.00
C HIS A 34 -1.19 -84.04 -36.27
N LEU A 35 -2.16 -83.12 -36.14
CA LEU A 35 -3.55 -83.36 -36.54
C LEU A 35 -3.70 -83.39 -38.05
N ALA A 36 -3.02 -82.47 -38.74
CA ALA A 36 -2.97 -82.47 -40.20
C ALA A 36 -2.35 -83.78 -40.72
N MET A 37 -1.27 -84.26 -40.08
CA MET A 37 -0.67 -85.56 -40.38
C MET A 37 -1.62 -86.72 -40.06
N ALA A 38 -2.29 -86.73 -38.91
CA ALA A 38 -3.25 -87.77 -38.55
C ALA A 38 -4.44 -87.82 -39.54
N GLY A 39 -4.91 -86.66 -40.00
CA GLY A 39 -5.91 -86.53 -41.05
C GLY A 39 -5.42 -87.08 -42.39
N LEU A 40 -4.20 -86.73 -42.81
CA LEU A 40 -3.58 -87.25 -44.03
C LEU A 40 -3.39 -88.77 -43.98
N ILE A 41 -2.91 -89.31 -42.86
CA ILE A 41 -2.74 -90.75 -42.65
C ILE A 41 -4.10 -91.45 -42.69
N SER A 42 -5.10 -90.89 -42.02
CA SER A 42 -6.48 -91.42 -42.03
C SER A 42 -7.04 -91.42 -43.46
N PHE A 43 -6.81 -90.37 -44.23
CA PHE A 43 -7.22 -90.28 -45.64
C PHE A 43 -6.53 -91.34 -46.51
N ILE A 44 -5.23 -91.54 -46.34
CA ILE A 44 -4.47 -92.57 -47.07
C ILE A 44 -4.99 -93.98 -46.73
N ILE A 45 -5.21 -94.27 -45.45
CA ILE A 45 -5.78 -95.55 -45.00
C ILE A 45 -7.17 -95.75 -45.62
N LEU A 46 -8.01 -94.73 -45.61
CA LEU A 46 -9.35 -94.79 -46.19
C LEU A 46 -9.32 -95.01 -47.72
N ALA A 47 -8.40 -94.35 -48.42
CA ALA A 47 -8.21 -94.51 -49.86
C ALA A 47 -7.74 -95.93 -50.23
N ILE A 48 -6.85 -96.53 -49.41
CA ILE A 48 -6.43 -97.93 -49.56
C ILE A 48 -7.61 -98.88 -49.30
N CYS A 49 -8.39 -98.65 -48.23
CA CYS A 49 -9.57 -99.44 -47.93
C CYS A 49 -10.62 -99.38 -49.05
N LEU A 50 -10.86 -98.20 -49.63
CA LEU A 50 -11.79 -98.03 -50.76
C LEU A 50 -11.35 -98.84 -51.98
N ARG A 51 -10.04 -98.85 -52.29
CA ARG A 51 -9.46 -99.62 -53.40
C ARG A 51 -9.61 -101.13 -53.20
N LEU A 52 -9.45 -101.61 -51.97
CA LEU A 52 -9.46 -103.04 -51.64
C LEU A 52 -10.86 -103.62 -51.47
N PHE A 53 -11.79 -102.87 -50.89
CA PHE A 53 -13.10 -103.37 -50.45
C PHE A 53 -14.29 -102.77 -51.21
N GLY A 54 -14.10 -101.75 -52.05
CA GLY A 54 -15.16 -101.12 -52.84
C GLY A 54 -16.33 -100.61 -51.98
N ASP A 55 -17.56 -100.69 -52.52
CA ASP A 55 -18.80 -100.29 -51.85
C ASP A 55 -19.37 -101.40 -50.94
N SER A 56 -18.50 -102.09 -50.20
CA SER A 56 -18.91 -103.13 -49.26
C SER A 56 -19.18 -102.57 -47.85
N LEU A 57 -19.95 -103.31 -47.05
CA LEU A 57 -20.25 -102.99 -45.65
C LEU A 57 -18.98 -102.83 -44.78
N ALA A 58 -17.89 -103.49 -45.17
CA ALA A 58 -16.58 -103.37 -44.52
C ALA A 58 -15.96 -101.97 -44.68
N MET A 59 -16.18 -101.30 -45.83
CA MET A 59 -15.72 -99.94 -46.06
C MET A 59 -16.45 -98.94 -45.15
N LEU A 60 -17.76 -99.14 -44.95
CA LEU A 60 -18.57 -98.30 -44.07
C LEU A 60 -18.15 -98.46 -42.60
N ALA A 61 -17.81 -99.68 -42.18
CA ALA A 61 -17.24 -99.94 -40.85
C ALA A 61 -15.86 -99.27 -40.67
N ALA A 62 -14.98 -99.32 -41.68
CA ALA A 62 -13.68 -98.66 -41.64
C ALA A 62 -13.82 -97.13 -41.54
N LEU A 63 -14.75 -96.52 -42.29
CA LEU A 63 -15.09 -95.10 -42.20
C LEU A 63 -15.54 -94.71 -40.79
N MET A 64 -16.46 -95.47 -40.20
CA MET A 64 -16.97 -95.19 -38.85
C MET A 64 -15.88 -95.31 -37.78
N LEU A 65 -14.95 -96.26 -37.93
CA LEU A 65 -13.86 -96.46 -36.98
C LEU A 65 -12.84 -95.32 -37.05
N VAL A 66 -12.49 -94.86 -38.26
CA VAL A 66 -11.63 -93.69 -38.46
C VAL A 66 -12.29 -92.42 -37.90
N LEU A 67 -13.60 -92.24 -38.13
CA LEU A 67 -14.34 -91.09 -37.60
C LEU A 67 -14.37 -91.11 -36.06
N ALA A 68 -14.64 -92.25 -35.44
CA ALA A 68 -14.61 -92.40 -33.99
C ALA A 68 -13.21 -92.10 -33.41
N LEU A 69 -12.15 -92.55 -34.08
CA LEU A 69 -10.77 -92.31 -33.65
C LEU A 69 -10.41 -90.81 -33.75
N LEU A 70 -10.84 -90.13 -34.81
CA LEU A 70 -10.66 -88.68 -34.94
C LEU A 70 -11.42 -87.90 -33.86
N ILE A 71 -12.66 -88.29 -33.56
CA ILE A 71 -13.47 -87.66 -32.49
C ILE A 71 -12.78 -87.79 -31.13
N VAL A 72 -12.29 -89.00 -30.79
CA VAL A 72 -11.56 -89.22 -29.53
C VAL A 72 -10.29 -88.36 -29.47
N LEU A 73 -9.57 -88.24 -30.58
CA LEU A 73 -8.36 -87.42 -30.68
C LEU A 73 -8.66 -85.93 -30.48
N PHE A 74 -9.74 -85.41 -31.09
CA PHE A 74 -10.19 -84.03 -30.88
C PHE A 74 -10.63 -83.75 -29.43
N ILE A 75 -11.38 -84.68 -28.80
CA ILE A 75 -11.77 -84.53 -27.38
C ILE A 75 -10.53 -84.50 -26.48
N GLN A 76 -9.55 -85.36 -26.74
CA GLN A 76 -8.31 -85.38 -25.97
C GLN A 76 -7.52 -84.08 -26.15
N GLN A 77 -7.47 -83.53 -27.36
CA GLN A 77 -6.83 -82.26 -27.63
C GLN A 77 -7.52 -81.10 -26.91
N GLN A 78 -8.85 -81.03 -26.97
CA GLN A 78 -9.61 -79.98 -26.29
C GLN A 78 -9.31 -79.95 -24.79
N ARG A 79 -9.28 -81.11 -24.13
CA ARG A 79 -8.90 -81.21 -22.71
C ARG A 79 -7.48 -80.75 -22.42
N VAL A 80 -6.54 -80.98 -23.34
CA VAL A 80 -5.15 -80.52 -23.17
C VAL A 80 -5.07 -79.00 -23.33
N SER A 81 -5.81 -78.42 -24.28
CA SER A 81 -5.88 -76.97 -24.47
C SER A 81 -6.50 -76.24 -23.28
N GLU A 82 -7.60 -76.75 -22.73
CA GLU A 82 -8.24 -76.16 -21.53
C GLU A 82 -7.32 -76.15 -20.31
N LEU A 83 -6.51 -77.20 -20.12
CA LEU A 83 -5.52 -77.27 -19.04
C LEU A 83 -4.36 -76.28 -19.25
N ASP A 84 -3.89 -76.12 -20.49
CA ASP A 84 -2.82 -75.18 -20.83
C ASP A 84 -3.28 -73.71 -20.63
N GLU A 85 -4.54 -73.37 -20.94
CA GLU A 85 -5.10 -72.03 -20.66
C GLU A 85 -5.14 -71.72 -19.16
N ILE A 86 -5.56 -72.68 -18.32
CA ILE A 86 -5.59 -72.51 -16.86
C ILE A 86 -4.16 -72.34 -16.31
N GLU A 87 -3.20 -73.16 -16.76
CA GLU A 87 -1.79 -73.01 -16.37
C GLU A 87 -1.23 -71.63 -16.80
N GLN A 88 -1.62 -71.12 -17.97
CA GLN A 88 -1.22 -69.81 -18.45
C GLN A 88 -1.84 -68.67 -17.63
N ILE A 89 -3.11 -68.76 -17.25
CA ILE A 89 -3.78 -67.79 -16.36
C ILE A 89 -3.06 -67.76 -14.99
N HIS A 90 -2.76 -68.92 -14.42
CA HIS A 90 -2.03 -68.98 -13.16
C HIS A 90 -0.61 -68.41 -13.26
N TYR A 91 0.10 -68.69 -14.37
CA TYR A 91 1.41 -68.11 -14.61
C TYR A 91 1.35 -66.58 -14.73
N VAL A 92 0.40 -66.05 -15.49
CA VAL A 92 0.20 -64.60 -15.66
C VAL A 92 -0.19 -63.93 -14.34
N ASN A 93 -1.11 -64.52 -13.56
CA ASN A 93 -1.47 -64.00 -12.25
C ASN A 93 -0.29 -63.99 -11.28
N HIS A 94 0.49 -65.07 -11.23
CA HIS A 94 1.66 -65.12 -10.34
C HIS A 94 2.73 -64.12 -10.77
N GLN A 95 2.92 -63.92 -12.08
CA GLN A 95 3.80 -62.89 -12.62
C GLN A 95 3.30 -61.48 -12.31
N ALA A 96 1.98 -61.26 -12.38
CA ALA A 96 1.35 -59.99 -12.04
C ALA A 96 1.48 -59.68 -10.54
N GLU A 97 1.20 -60.63 -9.66
CA GLU A 97 1.40 -60.51 -8.20
C GLU A 97 2.86 -60.23 -7.86
N GLY A 98 3.81 -60.99 -8.43
CA GLY A 98 5.23 -60.76 -8.20
C GLY A 98 5.70 -59.40 -8.70
N SER A 99 5.16 -58.94 -9.82
CA SER A 99 5.46 -57.61 -10.38
C SER A 99 4.82 -56.50 -9.54
N LEU A 100 3.58 -56.66 -9.05
CA LEU A 100 2.93 -55.72 -8.14
C LEU A 100 3.69 -55.62 -6.81
N ALA A 101 4.07 -56.75 -6.22
CA ALA A 101 4.84 -56.80 -4.98
C ALA A 101 6.20 -56.09 -5.15
N SER A 102 6.91 -56.35 -6.25
CA SER A 102 8.17 -55.66 -6.55
C SER A 102 7.98 -54.17 -6.83
N LEU A 103 6.83 -53.74 -7.35
CA LEU A 103 6.53 -52.33 -7.57
C LEU A 103 6.23 -51.62 -6.25
N LEU A 104 5.44 -52.23 -5.36
CA LEU A 104 5.13 -51.69 -4.02
C LEU A 104 6.39 -51.51 -3.16
N ASP A 105 7.35 -52.41 -3.29
CA ASP A 105 8.65 -52.37 -2.58
C ASP A 105 9.56 -51.23 -3.08
N LYS A 106 9.40 -50.82 -4.35
CA LYS A 106 10.20 -49.76 -4.98
C LYS A 106 9.45 -48.43 -5.13
N MET A 107 8.22 -48.35 -4.63
CA MET A 107 7.35 -47.22 -4.85
C MET A 107 7.82 -46.04 -3.97
N PRO A 108 8.13 -44.86 -4.53
CA PRO A 108 8.60 -43.71 -3.76
C PRO A 108 7.43 -42.93 -3.14
N VAL A 109 6.45 -43.66 -2.60
CA VAL A 109 5.23 -43.12 -2.00
C VAL A 109 4.90 -43.95 -0.77
N GLY A 110 4.71 -43.32 0.38
CA GLY A 110 4.28 -44.00 1.60
C GLY A 110 2.79 -44.29 1.52
N VAL A 111 2.40 -45.55 1.66
CA VAL A 111 1.00 -45.97 1.63
C VAL A 111 0.68 -46.65 2.94
N ILE A 112 -0.33 -46.14 3.64
CA ILE A 112 -0.77 -46.66 4.93
C ILE A 112 -2.28 -46.87 4.87
N LYS A 113 -2.72 -48.10 5.14
CA LYS A 113 -4.12 -48.44 5.30
C LYS A 113 -4.48 -48.48 6.77
N ILE A 114 -5.55 -47.81 7.14
CA ILE A 114 -6.08 -47.79 8.50
C ILE A 114 -7.41 -48.55 8.58
N SER A 115 -7.71 -49.07 9.76
CA SER A 115 -9.00 -49.69 10.03
C SER A 115 -10.07 -48.64 10.28
N GLU A 116 -11.26 -48.85 9.71
CA GLU A 116 -12.39 -47.92 9.84
C GLU A 116 -12.95 -47.84 11.27
N ASP A 117 -12.76 -48.89 12.07
CA ASP A 117 -13.39 -49.02 13.39
C ASP A 117 -12.57 -48.41 14.54
N ASN A 118 -11.23 -48.50 14.50
CA ASN A 118 -10.34 -48.06 15.58
C ASN A 118 -9.24 -47.08 15.14
N GLY A 119 -9.06 -46.84 13.84
CA GLY A 119 -8.02 -45.98 13.29
C GLY A 119 -6.59 -46.53 13.46
N ASP A 120 -6.44 -47.82 13.76
CA ASP A 120 -5.13 -48.46 13.84
C ASP A 120 -4.64 -48.89 12.45
N VAL A 121 -3.32 -49.02 12.29
CA VAL A 121 -2.69 -49.35 11.01
C VAL A 121 -2.89 -50.82 10.70
N GLU A 122 -3.60 -51.13 9.61
CA GLU A 122 -3.79 -52.50 9.12
C GLU A 122 -2.61 -52.98 8.28
N TRP A 123 -2.06 -52.08 7.48
CA TRP A 123 -1.00 -52.38 6.54
C TRP A 123 -0.28 -51.11 6.10
N PHE A 124 1.03 -51.21 5.88
CA PHE A 124 1.83 -50.15 5.28
C PHE A 124 2.86 -50.74 4.32
N ASN A 125 3.30 -49.95 3.34
CA ASN A 125 4.36 -50.36 2.42
C ASN A 125 5.76 -50.05 3.00
N PRO A 126 6.84 -50.68 2.49
CA PRO A 126 8.20 -50.47 2.99
C PRO A 126 8.67 -49.01 2.97
N TYR A 127 8.17 -48.20 2.04
CA TYR A 127 8.48 -46.77 2.02
C TYR A 127 7.84 -46.01 3.19
N ALA A 128 6.61 -46.36 3.59
CA ALA A 128 5.99 -45.79 4.79
C ALA A 128 6.72 -46.23 6.07
N GLU A 129 7.26 -47.45 6.11
CA GLU A 129 8.14 -47.89 7.21
C GLU A 129 9.35 -46.97 7.35
N LEU A 130 10.03 -46.67 6.24
CA LEU A 130 11.17 -45.73 6.23
C LEU A 130 10.82 -44.32 6.70
N ILE A 131 9.59 -43.84 6.44
CA ILE A 131 9.15 -42.52 6.87
C ILE A 131 8.92 -42.47 8.39
N PHE A 132 8.32 -43.51 8.97
CA PHE A 132 7.81 -43.51 10.34
C PHE A 132 8.62 -44.38 11.31
N THR A 133 9.85 -44.77 10.96
CA THR A 133 10.72 -45.52 11.89
C THR A 133 11.42 -44.57 12.87
N THR A 134 11.32 -44.85 14.17
CA THR A 134 12.04 -44.15 15.25
C THR A 134 13.52 -44.55 15.31
N GLU A 135 14.36 -43.78 16.03
CA GLU A 135 15.79 -44.10 16.22
C GLU A 135 16.03 -45.50 16.84
N ASP A 136 15.05 -46.03 17.57
CA ASP A 136 15.07 -47.37 18.17
C ASP A 136 14.60 -48.49 17.22
N GLY A 137 14.20 -48.15 15.99
CA GLY A 137 13.76 -49.10 14.95
C GLY A 137 12.28 -49.49 15.00
N ASP A 138 11.50 -48.89 15.90
CA ASP A 138 10.06 -49.13 16.01
C ASP A 138 9.25 -48.11 15.20
N PHE A 139 8.08 -48.52 14.70
CA PHE A 139 7.16 -47.68 13.93
C PHE A 139 6.42 -46.68 14.84
N ASP A 140 6.56 -45.38 14.57
CA ASP A 140 5.97 -44.28 15.33
C ASP A 140 4.48 -44.08 15.01
N ALA A 141 3.65 -44.91 15.66
CA ALA A 141 2.20 -44.84 15.51
C ALA A 141 1.58 -43.54 16.09
N ASP A 142 2.25 -42.88 17.04
CA ASP A 142 1.76 -41.66 17.69
C ASP A 142 1.96 -40.43 16.80
N MET A 143 3.12 -40.33 16.14
CA MET A 143 3.38 -39.32 15.12
C MET A 143 2.39 -39.43 13.95
N LEU A 144 2.13 -40.66 13.48
CA LEU A 144 1.13 -40.92 12.45
C LEU A 144 -0.27 -40.44 12.90
N LYS A 145 -0.69 -40.75 14.14
CA LYS A 145 -1.99 -40.30 14.68
C LYS A 145 -2.09 -38.78 14.76
N ASN A 146 -1.01 -38.06 15.05
CA ASN A 146 -0.99 -36.60 15.04
C ASN A 146 -1.12 -36.02 13.62
N ILE A 147 -0.42 -36.59 12.65
CA ILE A 147 -0.49 -36.14 11.24
C ILE A 147 -1.86 -36.45 10.64
N MET A 148 -2.45 -37.61 10.97
CA MET A 148 -3.80 -37.96 10.54
C MET A 148 -4.85 -36.96 11.04
N LYS A 149 -4.75 -36.47 12.29
CA LYS A 149 -5.66 -35.44 12.83
C LYS A 149 -5.61 -34.13 12.02
N VAL A 150 -4.43 -33.72 11.57
CA VAL A 150 -4.24 -32.52 10.76
C VAL A 150 -4.82 -32.69 9.35
N ALA A 151 -4.66 -33.87 8.75
CA ALA A 151 -5.19 -34.20 7.42
C ALA A 151 -6.73 -34.24 7.33
N TYR A 152 -7.43 -34.36 8.47
CA TYR A 152 -8.90 -34.23 8.53
C TYR A 152 -9.39 -32.78 8.64
N SER A 153 -8.48 -31.81 8.85
CA SER A 153 -8.81 -30.38 8.93
C SER A 153 -8.58 -29.67 7.59
N ASP A 154 -9.42 -28.69 7.23
CA ASP A 154 -9.32 -27.93 5.95
C ASP A 154 -8.04 -27.09 5.80
N SER A 155 -7.16 -27.08 6.81
CA SER A 155 -5.92 -26.31 6.84
C SER A 155 -4.68 -27.17 6.53
N GLY A 156 -4.53 -27.55 5.26
CA GLY A 156 -3.23 -27.92 4.67
C GLY A 156 -2.98 -29.43 4.47
N HIS A 157 -2.53 -29.77 3.26
CA HIS A 157 -2.23 -31.13 2.81
C HIS A 157 -0.75 -31.53 3.04
N TYR A 158 0.01 -30.82 3.87
CA TYR A 158 1.44 -31.08 4.06
C TYR A 158 1.78 -31.41 5.52
N ALA A 159 2.63 -32.42 5.73
CA ALA A 159 3.14 -32.85 7.01
C ALA A 159 4.68 -32.89 7.00
N THR A 160 5.32 -32.48 8.09
CA THR A 160 6.77 -32.54 8.24
C THR A 160 7.14 -33.77 9.08
N VAL A 161 8.05 -34.61 8.57
CA VAL A 161 8.56 -35.80 9.25
C VAL A 161 10.09 -35.79 9.14
N GLY A 162 10.79 -35.61 10.26
CA GLY A 162 12.23 -35.36 10.28
C GLY A 162 12.59 -34.09 9.49
N ASP A 163 13.58 -34.20 8.60
CA ASP A 163 14.04 -33.11 7.72
C ASP A 163 13.26 -33.01 6.39
N LYS A 164 12.25 -33.87 6.18
CA LYS A 164 11.51 -33.96 4.93
C LYS A 164 10.06 -33.52 5.08
N LYS A 165 9.51 -33.00 3.99
CA LYS A 165 8.11 -32.56 3.92
C LYS A 165 7.31 -33.43 2.97
N TYR A 166 6.21 -33.96 3.46
CA TYR A 166 5.34 -34.88 2.72
C TYR A 166 3.99 -34.23 2.43
N SER A 167 3.49 -34.38 1.20
CA SER A 167 2.10 -34.12 0.87
C SER A 167 1.26 -35.35 1.24
N VAL A 168 0.23 -35.15 2.06
CA VAL A 168 -0.63 -36.19 2.63
C VAL A 168 -1.99 -36.15 1.96
N TYR A 169 -2.36 -37.23 1.31
CA TYR A 169 -3.66 -37.40 0.67
C TYR A 169 -4.42 -38.57 1.30
N LEU A 170 -5.68 -38.33 1.66
CA LEU A 170 -6.57 -39.34 2.23
C LEU A 170 -7.63 -39.75 1.20
N ASP A 171 -7.59 -41.01 0.77
CA ASP A 171 -8.73 -41.62 0.10
C ASP A 171 -9.71 -42.15 1.15
N ARG A 172 -10.80 -41.39 1.37
CA ARG A 172 -11.83 -41.71 2.36
C ARG A 172 -12.65 -42.95 2.00
N ALA A 173 -12.70 -43.36 0.72
CA ALA A 173 -13.50 -44.50 0.29
C ALA A 173 -12.81 -45.84 0.58
N SER A 174 -11.48 -45.83 0.64
CA SER A 174 -10.65 -47.03 0.89
C SER A 174 -9.88 -46.98 2.22
N SER A 175 -10.00 -45.87 2.96
CA SER A 175 -9.30 -45.62 4.23
C SER A 175 -7.78 -45.74 4.11
N VAL A 176 -7.24 -45.19 3.01
CA VAL A 176 -5.81 -45.21 2.68
C VAL A 176 -5.22 -43.80 2.69
N PHE A 177 -4.13 -43.62 3.42
CA PHE A 177 -3.28 -42.44 3.38
C PHE A 177 -2.10 -42.63 2.42
N TYR A 178 -1.86 -41.61 1.61
CA TYR A 178 -0.73 -41.51 0.71
C TYR A 178 0.18 -40.36 1.14
N PHE A 179 1.48 -40.65 1.22
CA PHE A 179 2.53 -39.70 1.61
C PHE A 179 3.49 -39.54 0.43
N PHE A 180 3.43 -38.40 -0.24
CA PHE A 180 4.33 -38.04 -1.34
C PHE A 180 5.45 -37.15 -0.83
N ASP A 181 6.72 -37.49 -1.09
CA ASP A 181 7.84 -36.59 -0.76
C ASP A 181 7.71 -35.31 -1.60
N ALA A 182 7.31 -34.23 -0.95
CA ALA A 182 7.12 -32.91 -1.54
C ALA A 182 8.23 -31.95 -1.12
N SER A 183 9.34 -32.44 -0.56
CA SER A 183 10.42 -31.61 -0.04
C SER A 183 10.98 -30.70 -1.12
N ASN A 184 11.26 -31.24 -2.32
CA ASN A 184 11.76 -30.46 -3.45
C ASN A 184 10.75 -29.43 -3.97
N GLU A 185 9.46 -29.76 -4.00
CA GLU A 185 8.41 -28.85 -4.45
C GLU A 185 8.19 -27.72 -3.44
N TYR A 186 8.23 -28.06 -2.15
CA TYR A 186 8.14 -27.08 -1.07
C TYR A 186 9.37 -26.18 -1.02
N GLU A 187 10.58 -26.73 -1.12
CA GLU A 187 11.82 -25.95 -1.24
C GLU A 187 11.83 -25.08 -2.50
N ALA A 188 11.33 -25.59 -3.64
CA ALA A 188 11.17 -24.80 -4.85
C ALA A 188 10.13 -23.69 -4.68
N THR A 189 9.02 -23.94 -3.98
CA THR A 189 7.96 -22.94 -3.72
C THR A 189 8.44 -21.87 -2.74
N VAL A 190 9.15 -22.25 -1.68
CA VAL A 190 9.80 -21.30 -0.75
C VAL A 190 10.90 -20.52 -1.48
N GLY A 191 11.69 -21.18 -2.33
CA GLY A 191 12.69 -20.56 -3.21
C GLY A 191 12.08 -19.56 -4.20
N LEU A 192 10.85 -19.81 -4.69
CA LEU A 192 10.13 -18.86 -5.55
C LEU A 192 9.69 -17.60 -4.78
N VAL A 193 9.34 -17.73 -3.49
CA VAL A 193 8.99 -16.57 -2.64
C VAL A 193 10.23 -15.72 -2.32
N THR A 194 11.40 -16.34 -2.14
CA THR A 194 12.64 -15.62 -1.82
C THR A 194 13.34 -15.02 -3.05
N THR A 195 13.08 -15.55 -4.25
CA THR A 195 13.67 -15.05 -5.52
C THR A 195 12.86 -13.95 -6.20
N ARG A 196 11.81 -13.42 -5.54
CA ARG A 196 10.99 -12.36 -6.12
C ARG A 196 11.83 -11.11 -6.40
N PRO A 197 11.79 -10.56 -7.61
CA PRO A 197 12.59 -9.39 -7.96
C PRO A 197 12.15 -8.17 -7.15
N VAL A 198 13.14 -7.42 -6.68
CA VAL A 198 12.97 -6.17 -5.96
C VAL A 198 13.68 -5.07 -6.73
N ILE A 199 12.96 -3.97 -6.95
CA ILE A 199 13.54 -2.73 -7.46
C ILE A 199 13.45 -1.69 -6.35
N GLY A 200 14.60 -1.14 -5.97
CA GLY A 200 14.73 -0.03 -5.05
C GLY A 200 15.17 1.23 -5.79
N ILE A 201 14.73 2.39 -5.32
CA ILE A 201 15.21 3.68 -5.79
C ILE A 201 15.59 4.50 -4.58
N ILE A 202 16.83 4.98 -4.56
CA ILE A 202 17.36 5.89 -3.55
C ILE A 202 17.43 7.30 -4.15
N SER A 203 16.98 8.27 -3.37
CA SER A 203 17.06 9.70 -3.63
C SER A 203 17.74 10.39 -2.46
N VAL A 204 18.76 11.20 -2.73
CA VAL A 204 19.38 12.06 -1.72
C VAL A 204 18.60 13.36 -1.63
N ASP A 205 17.92 13.56 -0.50
CA ASP A 205 17.12 14.76 -0.28
C ASP A 205 18.02 15.99 -0.04
N ASN A 206 17.53 17.16 -0.45
CA ASN A 206 18.21 18.46 -0.30
C ASN A 206 19.57 18.56 -1.02
N TYR A 207 19.85 17.71 -2.02
CA TYR A 207 21.08 17.79 -2.80
C TYR A 207 21.18 19.09 -3.62
N ASP A 208 20.09 19.44 -4.32
CA ASP A 208 20.00 20.66 -5.14
C ASP A 208 20.29 21.95 -4.34
N ASP A 209 19.93 21.98 -3.05
CA ASP A 209 20.14 23.15 -2.17
C ASP A 209 21.64 23.41 -1.87
N LEU A 210 22.51 22.41 -2.10
CA LEU A 210 23.96 22.54 -1.90
C LEU A 210 24.67 23.02 -3.17
N GLU A 211 24.09 22.83 -4.36
CA GLU A 211 24.70 23.29 -5.62
C GLU A 211 24.79 24.84 -5.69
N ASP A 212 23.85 25.54 -5.05
CA ASP A 212 23.76 27.01 -5.09
C ASP A 212 24.59 27.72 -3.99
N VAL A 213 24.99 27.00 -2.94
CA VAL A 213 25.54 27.61 -1.70
C VAL A 213 27.01 27.27 -1.47
N VAL A 214 27.50 26.17 -2.05
CA VAL A 214 28.80 25.60 -1.70
C VAL A 214 29.77 25.67 -2.89
N SER A 215 31.09 25.72 -2.63
CA SER A 215 32.08 25.83 -3.70
C SER A 215 32.13 24.55 -4.56
N ASP A 216 32.58 24.65 -5.82
CA ASP A 216 32.77 23.49 -6.70
C ASP A 216 33.62 22.37 -6.07
N THR A 217 34.54 22.72 -5.16
CA THR A 217 35.38 21.77 -4.42
C THR A 217 34.56 20.95 -3.44
N ASP A 218 33.65 21.60 -2.71
CA ASP A 218 32.81 20.95 -1.71
C ASP A 218 31.73 20.07 -2.36
N ILE A 219 31.19 20.48 -3.51
CA ILE A 219 30.27 19.65 -4.31
C ILE A 219 30.93 18.33 -4.72
N SER A 220 32.22 18.35 -5.08
CA SER A 220 32.99 17.14 -5.38
C SER A 220 33.15 16.23 -4.14
N HIS A 221 33.38 16.81 -2.96
CA HIS A 221 33.45 16.07 -1.71
C HIS A 221 32.11 15.44 -1.31
N ILE A 222 31.00 16.18 -1.45
CA ILE A 222 29.64 15.69 -1.20
C ILE A 222 29.32 14.54 -2.17
N ASN A 223 29.64 14.70 -3.45
CA ASN A 223 29.44 13.67 -4.46
C ASN A 223 30.21 12.38 -4.15
N SER A 224 31.45 12.53 -3.69
CA SER A 224 32.28 11.40 -3.30
C SER A 224 31.71 10.70 -2.06
N PHE A 225 31.25 11.47 -1.07
CA PHE A 225 30.59 10.94 0.13
C PHE A 225 29.33 10.12 -0.23
N VAL A 226 28.41 10.70 -0.99
CA VAL A 226 27.16 10.03 -1.40
C VAL A 226 27.46 8.77 -2.21
N ALA A 227 28.36 8.85 -3.20
CA ALA A 227 28.69 7.72 -4.05
C ALA A 227 29.32 6.57 -3.26
N ASN A 228 30.23 6.88 -2.33
CA ASN A 228 30.87 5.87 -1.49
C ASN A 228 29.88 5.25 -0.52
N PHE A 229 29.01 6.06 0.09
CA PHE A 229 27.99 5.56 1.01
C PHE A 229 27.04 4.57 0.33
N VAL A 230 26.52 4.92 -0.86
CA VAL A 230 25.64 4.01 -1.61
C VAL A 230 26.39 2.77 -2.11
N ALA A 231 27.67 2.90 -2.46
CA ALA A 231 28.51 1.77 -2.85
C ALA A 231 28.71 0.79 -1.69
N GLU A 232 29.10 1.29 -0.51
CA GLU A 232 29.27 0.49 0.72
C GLU A 232 27.96 -0.17 1.15
N PHE A 233 26.86 0.58 1.11
CA PHE A 233 25.51 0.05 1.38
C PHE A 233 25.15 -1.10 0.41
N SER A 234 25.42 -0.91 -0.87
CA SER A 234 25.12 -1.93 -1.89
C SER A 234 26.01 -3.16 -1.73
N GLU A 235 27.28 -2.99 -1.40
CA GLU A 235 28.22 -4.09 -1.17
C GLU A 235 27.87 -4.90 0.08
N GLN A 236 27.49 -4.23 1.17
CA GLN A 236 27.09 -4.87 2.44
C GLN A 236 25.93 -5.85 2.26
N PHE A 237 24.95 -5.51 1.43
CA PHE A 237 23.75 -6.32 1.18
C PHE A 237 23.79 -7.07 -0.16
N HIS A 238 24.95 -7.09 -0.84
CA HIS A 238 25.15 -7.74 -2.13
C HIS A 238 24.15 -7.32 -3.23
N MET A 239 23.78 -6.04 -3.25
CA MET A 239 22.84 -5.46 -4.22
C MET A 239 23.56 -4.95 -5.47
N PHE A 240 22.95 -5.13 -6.63
CA PHE A 240 23.40 -4.43 -7.83
C PHE A 240 22.81 -3.02 -7.83
N TYR A 241 23.63 -2.00 -8.13
CA TYR A 241 23.16 -0.63 -8.21
C TYR A 241 23.63 0.10 -9.48
N ARG A 242 22.84 1.09 -9.90
CA ARG A 242 23.19 2.00 -10.99
C ARG A 242 22.87 3.43 -10.60
N ARG A 243 23.87 4.30 -10.68
CA ARG A 243 23.71 5.75 -10.56
C ARG A 243 23.16 6.32 -11.87
N VAL A 244 22.10 7.12 -11.79
CA VAL A 244 21.43 7.76 -12.95
C VAL A 244 21.61 9.29 -12.92
N GLY A 245 21.73 9.87 -11.72
CA GLY A 245 21.97 11.29 -11.51
C GLY A 245 22.94 11.54 -10.36
N MET A 246 23.12 12.79 -9.94
CA MET A 246 23.96 13.10 -8.79
C MET A 246 23.30 12.66 -7.47
N ASP A 247 21.98 12.72 -7.42
CA ASP A 247 21.11 12.44 -6.27
C ASP A 247 20.42 11.07 -6.33
N ARG A 248 20.41 10.39 -7.49
CA ARG A 248 19.54 9.23 -7.76
C ARG A 248 20.27 7.94 -8.11
N PHE A 249 19.87 6.87 -7.41
CA PHE A 249 20.41 5.52 -7.57
C PHE A 249 19.29 4.49 -7.67
N TYR A 250 19.44 3.56 -8.61
CA TYR A 250 18.56 2.39 -8.73
C TYR A 250 19.25 1.18 -8.14
N LEU A 251 18.53 0.41 -7.35
CA LEU A 251 18.93 -0.85 -6.75
C LEU A 251 18.14 -2.00 -7.35
N PHE A 252 18.81 -3.12 -7.59
CA PHE A 252 18.21 -4.36 -8.06
C PHE A 252 18.67 -5.49 -7.14
N THR A 253 17.70 -6.18 -6.54
CA THR A 253 17.94 -7.25 -5.57
C THR A 253 16.75 -8.21 -5.52
N ASP A 254 16.72 -9.12 -4.55
CA ASP A 254 15.66 -10.07 -4.29
C ASP A 254 14.98 -9.82 -2.94
N TYR A 255 13.85 -10.50 -2.72
CA TYR A 255 13.02 -10.28 -1.54
C TYR A 255 13.72 -10.65 -0.23
N THR A 256 14.68 -11.60 -0.25
CA THR A 256 15.46 -11.98 0.94
C THR A 256 16.25 -10.79 1.47
N VAL A 257 16.88 -10.03 0.57
CA VAL A 257 17.63 -8.82 0.94
C VAL A 257 16.70 -7.72 1.44
N LEU A 258 15.55 -7.53 0.77
CA LEU A 258 14.55 -6.55 1.20
C LEU A 258 14.00 -6.87 2.60
N GLU A 259 13.75 -8.14 2.91
CA GLU A 259 13.30 -8.59 4.22
C GLU A 259 14.33 -8.25 5.31
N GLN A 260 15.63 -8.49 5.05
CA GLN A 260 16.70 -8.08 5.98
C GLN A 260 16.73 -6.57 6.23
N LEU A 261 16.51 -5.76 5.18
CA LEU A 261 16.41 -4.30 5.31
C LEU A 261 15.20 -3.89 6.14
N MET A 262 14.06 -4.56 5.97
CA MET A 262 12.83 -4.33 6.74
C MET A 262 12.97 -4.74 8.21
N GLU A 263 13.60 -5.88 8.49
CA GLU A 263 13.88 -6.36 9.85
C GLU A 263 14.77 -5.38 10.63
N ASN A 264 15.80 -4.84 9.96
CA ASN A 264 16.65 -3.79 10.51
C ASN A 264 16.04 -2.37 10.36
N LYS A 265 14.75 -2.29 10.00
CA LYS A 265 13.97 -1.04 9.90
C LYS A 265 14.65 0.06 9.07
N PHE A 266 15.39 -0.31 8.03
CA PHE A 266 16.18 0.62 7.22
C PHE A 266 17.09 1.55 8.03
N SER A 267 17.78 1.02 9.05
CA SER A 267 18.74 1.76 9.89
C SER A 267 19.81 2.56 9.10
N ILE A 268 20.05 2.18 7.85
CA ILE A 268 20.94 2.87 6.91
C ILE A 268 20.56 4.35 6.72
N ILE A 269 19.27 4.70 6.81
CA ILE A 269 18.80 6.08 6.71
C ILE A 269 19.33 6.91 7.88
N ASP A 270 19.22 6.38 9.10
CA ASP A 270 19.74 7.03 10.31
C ASP A 270 21.27 7.14 10.29
N GLN A 271 21.96 6.13 9.75
CA GLN A 271 23.41 6.14 9.56
C GLN A 271 23.82 7.26 8.59
N PHE A 272 23.20 7.33 7.41
CA PHE A 272 23.46 8.38 6.42
C PHE A 272 23.27 9.77 7.02
N ARG A 273 22.15 9.99 7.72
CA ARG A 273 21.83 11.27 8.36
C ARG A 273 22.88 11.66 9.42
N THR A 274 23.33 10.70 10.22
CA THR A 274 24.37 10.94 11.24
C THR A 274 25.71 11.31 10.59
N GLU A 275 26.08 10.59 9.53
CA GLU A 275 27.29 10.85 8.76
C GLU A 275 27.28 12.19 8.00
N ALA A 276 26.13 12.57 7.44
CA ALA A 276 25.93 13.87 6.81
C ALA A 276 26.05 15.00 7.84
N LYS A 277 25.39 14.85 9.01
CA LYS A 277 25.44 15.83 10.11
C LYS A 277 26.86 16.03 10.65
N ASN A 278 27.66 14.97 10.77
CA ASN A 278 29.06 15.06 11.18
C ASN A 278 29.94 15.83 10.20
N ARG A 279 29.50 15.95 8.94
CA ARG A 279 30.15 16.71 7.87
C ARG A 279 29.50 18.09 7.67
N GLU A 280 28.64 18.52 8.60
CA GLU A 280 27.87 19.76 8.54
C GLU A 280 26.93 19.86 7.31
N LEU A 281 26.58 18.72 6.71
CA LEU A 281 25.66 18.63 5.58
C LEU A 281 24.23 18.36 6.08
N SER A 282 23.27 19.09 5.53
CA SER A 282 21.83 18.90 5.81
C SER A 282 21.18 17.94 4.81
N LEU A 283 21.84 16.83 4.51
CA LEU A 283 21.36 15.80 3.58
C LEU A 283 20.62 14.67 4.31
N THR A 284 19.53 14.20 3.71
CA THR A 284 18.80 13.00 4.15
C THR A 284 18.59 12.03 3.00
N LEU A 285 18.12 10.83 3.31
CA LEU A 285 17.99 9.75 2.33
C LEU A 285 16.55 9.25 2.27
N SER A 286 15.95 9.33 1.09
CA SER A 286 14.63 8.77 0.80
C SER A 286 14.76 7.52 -0.07
N MET A 287 13.96 6.50 0.24
CA MET A 287 13.97 5.25 -0.52
C MET A 287 12.57 4.77 -0.88
N GLY A 288 12.40 4.27 -2.10
CA GLY A 288 11.20 3.58 -2.55
C GLY A 288 11.53 2.19 -3.05
N PHE A 289 10.95 1.16 -2.44
CA PHE A 289 11.12 -0.23 -2.84
C PHE A 289 9.80 -0.83 -3.29
N SER A 290 9.85 -1.68 -4.31
CA SER A 290 8.75 -2.54 -4.70
C SER A 290 9.25 -3.93 -5.02
N TYR A 291 8.40 -4.93 -4.77
CA TYR A 291 8.65 -6.33 -5.07
C TYR A 291 7.40 -6.99 -5.65
N GLY A 292 7.55 -8.05 -6.43
CA GLY A 292 6.41 -8.71 -7.07
C GLY A 292 6.84 -9.79 -8.05
N ASP A 293 5.88 -10.37 -8.78
CA ASP A 293 6.14 -11.49 -9.70
C ASP A 293 6.00 -11.06 -11.17
N GLY A 294 6.99 -11.41 -12.00
CA GLY A 294 6.94 -11.30 -13.48
C GLY A 294 7.02 -9.89 -14.09
N ASN A 295 6.33 -8.90 -13.53
CA ASN A 295 6.13 -7.56 -14.11
C ASN A 295 7.17 -6.53 -13.62
N HIS A 296 8.40 -6.64 -14.09
CA HIS A 296 9.52 -5.79 -13.63
C HIS A 296 9.32 -4.30 -13.93
N ASP A 297 8.62 -3.96 -15.01
CA ASP A 297 8.30 -2.58 -15.38
C ASP A 297 7.27 -1.95 -14.42
N GLU A 298 6.28 -2.73 -13.97
CA GLU A 298 5.33 -2.30 -12.96
C GLU A 298 5.99 -2.19 -11.59
N ILE A 299 6.82 -3.18 -11.19
CA ILE A 299 7.61 -3.13 -9.96
C ILE A 299 8.45 -1.85 -9.93
N GLY A 300 9.15 -1.51 -11.03
CA GLY A 300 9.92 -0.27 -11.11
C GLY A 300 9.06 1.00 -10.99
N ARG A 301 7.85 0.99 -11.57
CA ARG A 301 6.90 2.11 -11.47
C ARG A 301 6.37 2.27 -10.05
N VAL A 302 6.02 1.18 -9.38
CA VAL A 302 5.55 1.18 -7.99
C VAL A 302 6.68 1.59 -7.05
N ALA A 303 7.92 1.16 -7.28
CA ALA A 303 9.09 1.62 -6.52
C ALA A 303 9.27 3.14 -6.63
N LEU A 304 9.07 3.71 -7.83
CA LEU A 304 9.10 5.16 -8.05
C LEU A 304 7.94 5.88 -7.35
N LEU A 305 6.73 5.31 -7.39
CA LEU A 305 5.59 5.86 -6.65
C LEU A 305 5.86 5.84 -5.13
N ASN A 306 6.47 4.77 -4.61
CA ASN A 306 6.84 4.65 -3.21
C ASN A 306 7.92 5.66 -2.82
N LEU A 307 8.92 5.91 -3.67
CA LEU A 307 9.88 6.98 -3.45
C LEU A 307 9.18 8.35 -3.38
N ASN A 308 8.27 8.64 -4.31
CA ASN A 308 7.51 9.88 -4.28
C ASN A 308 6.67 9.99 -3.00
N LEU A 309 6.09 8.89 -2.52
CA LEU A 309 5.37 8.85 -1.23
C LEU A 309 6.29 9.15 -0.05
N ALA A 310 7.53 8.65 -0.07
CA ALA A 310 8.56 8.95 0.93
C ALA A 310 8.88 10.47 0.95
N GLU A 311 9.15 11.04 -0.24
CA GLU A 311 9.48 12.46 -0.39
C GLU A 311 8.30 13.38 0.00
N VAL A 312 7.06 12.99 -0.33
CA VAL A 312 5.85 13.74 0.05
C VAL A 312 5.64 13.77 1.57
N ARG A 313 6.09 12.74 2.29
CA ARG A 313 5.96 12.61 3.75
C ARG A 313 7.10 13.21 4.56
N GLY A 314 7.98 14.01 3.95
CA GLY A 314 9.10 14.66 4.66
C GLY A 314 10.49 14.16 4.28
N GLY A 315 10.58 13.21 3.35
CA GLY A 315 11.83 12.53 3.04
C GLY A 315 12.34 11.71 4.22
N ASP A 316 13.64 11.38 4.24
CA ASP A 316 14.30 10.72 5.38
C ASP A 316 13.60 9.41 5.84
N GLN A 317 13.09 8.65 4.88
CA GLN A 317 12.31 7.44 5.12
C GLN A 317 12.36 6.47 3.93
N ALA A 318 12.09 5.19 4.20
CA ALA A 318 11.89 4.17 3.19
C ALA A 318 10.42 3.77 3.12
N VAL A 319 9.91 3.61 1.90
CA VAL A 319 8.56 3.12 1.62
C VAL A 319 8.65 1.85 0.81
N VAL A 320 8.00 0.79 1.30
CA VAL A 320 8.00 -0.53 0.67
C VAL A 320 6.56 -0.92 0.37
N LYS A 321 6.27 -1.34 -0.86
CA LYS A 321 4.95 -1.89 -1.22
C LYS A 321 5.13 -3.06 -2.18
N GLU A 322 4.35 -4.12 -2.00
CA GLU A 322 4.22 -5.16 -3.03
C GLU A 322 3.55 -4.57 -4.30
N ASN A 323 3.93 -5.07 -5.48
CA ASN A 323 3.26 -4.77 -6.75
C ASN A 323 1.90 -5.47 -6.83
N ASN A 324 1.01 -5.11 -5.90
CA ASN A 324 -0.35 -5.59 -5.78
C ASN A 324 -1.22 -4.42 -5.27
N ASP A 325 -2.29 -4.13 -5.99
CA ASP A 325 -3.18 -3.00 -5.70
C ASP A 325 -3.87 -3.10 -4.34
N ASN A 326 -4.07 -4.32 -3.82
CA ASN A 326 -4.74 -4.57 -2.55
C ASN A 326 -3.84 -4.42 -1.32
N MET A 327 -2.54 -4.18 -1.52
CA MET A 327 -1.56 -4.06 -0.44
C MET A 327 -1.22 -2.59 -0.15
N ASN A 328 -1.20 -2.25 1.14
CA ASN A 328 -0.84 -0.92 1.59
C ASN A 328 0.68 -0.75 1.71
N PRO A 329 1.22 0.44 1.45
CA PRO A 329 2.64 0.72 1.64
C PRO A 329 3.03 0.67 3.13
N ILE A 330 4.21 0.12 3.40
CA ILE A 330 4.85 0.04 4.71
C ILE A 330 5.94 1.11 4.78
N PHE A 331 6.01 1.82 5.90
CA PHE A 331 6.91 2.97 6.10
C PHE A 331 7.95 2.65 7.16
N PHE A 332 9.20 3.03 6.91
CA PHE A 332 10.33 2.86 7.82
C PHE A 332 11.09 4.19 7.93
N GLY A 333 11.44 4.61 9.15
CA GLY A 333 12.06 5.93 9.42
C GLY A 333 11.04 6.99 9.88
N GLY A 334 11.41 8.28 9.80
CA GLY A 334 10.53 9.40 10.21
C GLY A 334 10.77 9.98 11.60
N GLY A 335 11.95 9.75 12.19
CA GLY A 335 12.32 10.24 13.54
C GLY A 335 12.52 11.75 13.67
N THR A 336 12.46 12.49 12.58
CA THR A 336 12.50 13.94 12.57
C THR A 336 11.41 14.45 11.64
N ALA A 337 10.62 15.41 12.11
CA ALA A 337 9.95 16.35 11.24
C ALA A 337 11.04 17.19 10.53
N SER A 338 11.80 16.55 9.64
CA SER A 338 12.55 17.26 8.63
C SER A 338 11.50 18.05 7.88
N ALA A 339 11.56 19.37 8.06
CA ALA A 339 10.71 20.30 7.35
C ALA A 339 10.78 19.89 5.88
N VAL A 340 9.66 19.42 5.31
CA VAL A 340 9.51 19.14 3.87
C VAL A 340 10.01 20.40 3.18
N LYS A 341 11.27 20.39 2.72
CA LYS A 341 11.86 21.54 2.07
C LYS A 341 11.41 21.47 0.63
N ARG A 342 10.41 22.30 0.35
CA ARG A 342 9.89 22.62 -0.97
C ARG A 342 11.04 22.69 -1.99
N THR A 343 10.99 21.96 -3.11
CA THR A 343 12.00 22.02 -4.20
C THR A 343 11.41 22.57 -5.51
N ARG A 344 12.23 23.23 -6.34
CA ARG A 344 11.78 23.75 -7.66
C ARG A 344 11.38 22.62 -8.60
N THR A 345 12.05 21.48 -8.50
CA THR A 345 11.78 20.26 -9.27
C THR A 345 10.39 19.70 -8.95
N ARG A 346 10.02 19.64 -7.66
CA ARG A 346 8.68 19.23 -7.22
C ARG A 346 7.59 20.15 -7.74
N THR A 347 7.77 21.47 -7.64
CA THR A 347 6.77 22.42 -8.18
C THR A 347 6.61 22.26 -9.70
N ARG A 348 7.70 22.02 -10.44
CA ARG A 348 7.62 21.74 -11.89
C ARG A 348 6.89 20.43 -12.20
N ALA A 349 7.15 19.36 -11.45
CA ALA A 349 6.44 18.09 -11.62
C ALA A 349 4.95 18.24 -11.36
N MET A 350 4.57 18.96 -10.29
CA MET A 350 3.17 19.26 -9.96
C MET A 350 2.50 20.12 -11.02
N MET A 351 3.21 21.14 -11.54
CA MET A 351 2.73 21.95 -12.66
C MET A 351 2.39 21.07 -13.88
N THR A 352 3.26 20.14 -14.26
CA THR A 352 3.01 19.22 -15.37
C THR A 352 1.83 18.29 -15.08
N ALA A 353 1.78 17.67 -13.90
CA ALA A 353 0.71 16.76 -13.51
C ALA A 353 -0.68 17.42 -13.50
N ILE A 354 -0.79 18.62 -12.90
CA ILE A 354 -2.02 19.41 -12.89
C ILE A 354 -2.38 19.81 -14.33
N SER A 355 -1.40 20.22 -15.14
CA SER A 355 -1.64 20.60 -16.54
C SER A 355 -2.20 19.45 -17.36
N ASP A 356 -1.63 18.25 -17.22
CA ASP A 356 -2.10 17.06 -17.94
C ASP A 356 -3.47 16.62 -17.46
N LYS A 357 -3.75 16.77 -16.15
CA LYS A 357 -5.09 16.50 -15.62
C LYS A 357 -6.13 17.46 -16.20
N ILE A 358 -5.83 18.76 -16.30
CA ILE A 358 -6.72 19.77 -16.89
C ILE A 358 -7.01 19.47 -18.38
N LYS A 359 -6.05 18.92 -19.15
CA LYS A 359 -6.29 18.51 -20.54
C LYS A 359 -7.30 17.36 -20.69
N SER A 360 -7.52 16.57 -19.64
CA SER A 360 -8.40 15.39 -19.68
C SER A 360 -9.90 15.71 -19.47
N VAL A 361 -10.22 16.94 -19.04
CA VAL A 361 -11.55 17.39 -18.63
C VAL A 361 -12.14 18.41 -19.61
N ASP A 362 -13.45 18.68 -19.52
CA ASP A 362 -14.16 19.64 -20.39
C ASP A 362 -14.29 21.04 -19.78
N GLN A 363 -14.25 21.14 -18.45
CA GLN A 363 -14.28 22.40 -17.71
C GLN A 363 -13.69 22.25 -16.30
N VAL A 364 -13.22 23.37 -15.76
CA VAL A 364 -12.58 23.46 -14.45
C VAL A 364 -13.29 24.50 -13.59
N PHE A 365 -13.64 24.10 -12.36
CA PHE A 365 -14.18 24.99 -11.34
C PHE A 365 -13.17 25.12 -10.21
N ILE A 366 -12.85 26.35 -9.83
CA ILE A 366 -11.92 26.67 -8.75
C ILE A 366 -12.70 27.26 -7.59
N VAL A 367 -12.52 26.69 -6.39
CA VAL A 367 -13.18 27.11 -5.16
C VAL A 367 -12.17 27.37 -4.06
N GLY A 368 -12.34 28.50 -3.36
CA GLY A 368 -11.74 28.74 -2.05
C GLY A 368 -12.60 28.16 -0.92
N HIS A 369 -12.16 28.35 0.33
CA HIS A 369 -12.98 27.99 1.48
C HIS A 369 -14.20 28.92 1.64
N LYS A 370 -15.21 28.47 2.38
CA LYS A 370 -16.49 29.16 2.60
C LYS A 370 -16.37 30.60 3.07
N ASN A 371 -15.49 30.88 4.02
CA ASN A 371 -15.25 32.24 4.53
C ASN A 371 -14.16 32.93 3.71
N LEU A 372 -14.40 33.16 2.42
CA LEU A 372 -13.38 33.58 1.46
C LEU A 372 -12.55 34.76 1.97
N ASP A 373 -11.23 34.64 1.91
CA ASP A 373 -10.29 35.70 2.24
C ASP A 373 -9.39 36.02 1.03
N MET A 374 -8.40 36.89 1.21
CA MET A 374 -7.53 37.31 0.11
C MET A 374 -6.61 36.20 -0.40
N ASP A 375 -6.25 35.22 0.43
CA ASP A 375 -5.42 34.11 -0.03
C ASP A 375 -6.24 33.13 -0.86
N ALA A 376 -7.41 32.73 -0.35
CA ALA A 376 -8.34 31.88 -1.07
C ALA A 376 -8.82 32.52 -2.39
N LEU A 377 -9.15 33.82 -2.40
CA LEU A 377 -9.51 34.53 -3.63
C LEU A 377 -8.33 34.69 -4.58
N GLY A 378 -7.17 35.13 -4.07
CA GLY A 378 -5.96 35.34 -4.87
C GLY A 378 -5.49 34.06 -5.56
N SER A 379 -5.36 32.98 -4.79
CA SER A 379 -5.01 31.65 -5.29
C SER A 379 -6.06 31.11 -6.26
N SER A 380 -7.36 31.36 -6.04
CA SER A 380 -8.42 30.96 -6.97
C SER A 380 -8.26 31.62 -8.33
N LEU A 381 -8.00 32.92 -8.36
CA LEU A 381 -7.79 33.69 -9.59
C LEU A 381 -6.50 33.28 -10.31
N GLY A 382 -5.42 33.05 -9.55
CA GLY A 382 -4.17 32.55 -10.11
C GLY A 382 -4.36 31.18 -10.75
N MET A 383 -5.10 30.29 -10.10
CA MET A 383 -5.35 28.93 -10.60
C MET A 383 -6.32 28.96 -11.78
N GLN A 384 -7.29 29.87 -11.80
CA GLN A 384 -8.14 30.11 -12.96
C GLN A 384 -7.30 30.58 -14.16
N LEU A 385 -6.37 31.51 -13.99
CA LEU A 385 -5.46 31.92 -15.07
C LEU A 385 -4.62 30.73 -15.55
N PHE A 386 -4.05 29.96 -14.61
CA PHE A 386 -3.26 28.77 -14.90
C PHE A 386 -4.06 27.76 -15.73
N ALA A 387 -5.31 27.47 -15.34
CA ALA A 387 -6.20 26.58 -16.07
C ALA A 387 -6.62 27.17 -17.43
N SER A 388 -6.90 28.48 -17.51
CA SER A 388 -7.32 29.17 -18.75
C SER A 388 -6.28 29.11 -19.89
N ASN A 389 -5.00 28.95 -19.50
CA ASN A 389 -3.90 28.75 -20.44
C ASN A 389 -3.95 27.38 -21.12
N ILE A 390 -4.70 26.44 -20.57
CA ILE A 390 -4.80 25.04 -21.02
C ILE A 390 -6.19 24.76 -21.60
N ILE A 391 -7.25 25.20 -20.93
CA ILE A 391 -8.65 24.98 -21.30
C ILE A 391 -9.43 26.30 -21.29
N GLU A 392 -10.40 26.47 -22.18
CA GLU A 392 -11.16 27.74 -22.26
C GLU A 392 -12.16 27.92 -21.12
N LYS A 393 -12.76 26.82 -20.65
CA LYS A 393 -13.79 26.82 -19.61
C LYS A 393 -13.17 26.62 -18.23
N ALA A 394 -12.64 27.70 -17.65
CA ALA A 394 -12.11 27.73 -16.29
C ALA A 394 -12.77 28.86 -15.49
N TYR A 395 -13.43 28.51 -14.39
CA TYR A 395 -14.29 29.41 -13.61
C TYR A 395 -13.85 29.49 -12.15
N VAL A 396 -13.85 30.69 -11.58
CA VAL A 396 -13.77 30.88 -10.12
C VAL A 396 -15.18 31.00 -9.58
N VAL A 397 -15.51 30.16 -8.60
CA VAL A 397 -16.84 30.14 -7.98
C VAL A 397 -16.80 30.85 -6.64
N TYR A 398 -17.78 31.72 -6.39
CA TYR A 398 -17.92 32.47 -5.15
C TYR A 398 -19.40 32.57 -4.74
N ASP A 399 -19.66 32.83 -3.45
CA ASP A 399 -21.02 33.07 -2.94
C ASP A 399 -21.23 34.57 -2.67
N PRO A 400 -22.04 35.29 -3.46
CA PRO A 400 -22.31 36.71 -3.26
C PRO A 400 -22.94 37.05 -1.90
N SER A 401 -23.56 36.07 -1.22
CA SER A 401 -24.20 36.27 0.08
C SER A 401 -23.23 36.17 1.26
N GLN A 402 -22.03 35.64 1.04
CA GLN A 402 -21.03 35.36 2.08
C GLN A 402 -19.66 35.95 1.70
N MET A 403 -19.59 37.28 1.61
CA MET A 403 -18.35 38.01 1.31
C MET A 403 -18.03 39.05 2.39
N ALA A 404 -16.77 39.10 2.79
CA ALA A 404 -16.24 40.23 3.53
C ALA A 404 -16.10 41.46 2.60
N SER A 405 -16.06 42.66 3.18
CA SER A 405 -16.08 43.91 2.40
C SER A 405 -14.90 44.07 1.44
N ASP A 406 -13.76 43.50 1.76
CA ASP A 406 -12.54 43.50 0.95
C ASP A 406 -12.66 42.55 -0.26
N ILE A 407 -13.29 41.39 -0.06
CA ILE A 407 -13.65 40.44 -1.13
C ILE A 407 -14.68 41.06 -2.07
N GLU A 408 -15.74 41.66 -1.53
CA GLU A 408 -16.79 42.31 -2.34
C GLU A 408 -16.20 43.43 -3.23
N ARG A 409 -15.33 44.28 -2.67
CA ARG A 409 -14.59 45.30 -3.44
C ARG A 409 -13.72 44.69 -4.54
N SER A 410 -13.07 43.56 -4.24
CA SER A 410 -12.18 42.87 -5.18
C SER A 410 -12.95 42.26 -6.35
N ILE A 411 -14.05 41.54 -6.07
CA ILE A 411 -14.96 40.97 -7.08
C ILE A 411 -15.57 42.08 -7.94
N THR A 412 -16.06 43.16 -7.33
CA THR A 412 -16.64 44.30 -8.06
C THR A 412 -15.63 44.92 -9.03
N LYS A 413 -14.39 45.15 -8.60
CA LYS A 413 -13.32 45.67 -9.47
C LYS A 413 -13.00 44.71 -10.61
N LEU A 414 -12.91 43.40 -10.35
CA LEU A 414 -12.67 42.40 -11.39
C LEU A 414 -13.82 42.34 -12.42
N GLN A 415 -15.07 42.43 -11.97
CA GLN A 415 -16.23 42.48 -12.86
C GLN A 415 -16.22 43.73 -13.75
N GLN A 416 -15.80 44.88 -13.22
CA GLN A 416 -15.60 46.10 -14.01
C GLN A 416 -14.50 45.96 -15.07
N GLU A 417 -13.52 45.08 -14.84
CA GLU A 417 -12.46 44.72 -15.81
C GLU A 417 -12.91 43.64 -16.83
N GLY A 418 -14.17 43.17 -16.78
CA GLY A 418 -14.69 42.15 -17.70
C GLY A 418 -14.28 40.70 -17.34
N ALA A 419 -14.22 40.39 -16.05
CA ALA A 419 -13.89 39.05 -15.57
C ALA A 419 -15.04 38.04 -15.72
N ASP A 420 -15.32 37.61 -16.96
CA ASP A 420 -16.39 36.65 -17.31
C ASP A 420 -16.21 35.24 -16.69
N TYR A 421 -15.03 34.97 -16.12
CA TYR A 421 -14.72 33.71 -15.43
C TYR A 421 -15.18 33.67 -13.96
N LEU A 422 -15.68 34.78 -13.41
CA LEU A 422 -16.25 34.84 -12.06
C LEU A 422 -17.71 34.41 -12.10
N VAL A 423 -18.04 33.27 -11.49
CA VAL A 423 -19.39 32.69 -11.54
C VAL A 423 -19.96 32.57 -10.11
N PRO A 424 -21.16 33.10 -9.84
CA PRO A 424 -21.84 32.85 -8.57
C PRO A 424 -22.16 31.36 -8.38
N LEU A 425 -22.09 30.87 -7.14
CA LEU A 425 -22.38 29.47 -6.80
C LEU A 425 -23.73 28.98 -7.36
N SER A 426 -24.77 29.83 -7.33
CA SER A 426 -26.10 29.50 -7.85
C SER A 426 -26.14 29.21 -9.35
N GLU A 427 -25.23 29.81 -10.12
CA GLU A 427 -25.08 29.56 -11.55
C GLU A 427 -24.14 28.37 -11.80
N ALA A 428 -23.02 28.31 -11.08
CA ALA A 428 -22.00 27.27 -11.24
C ALA A 428 -22.55 25.85 -11.03
N VAL A 429 -23.46 25.67 -10.06
CA VAL A 429 -24.15 24.38 -9.80
C VAL A 429 -24.82 23.82 -11.05
N ASN A 430 -25.39 24.68 -11.91
CA ASN A 430 -26.10 24.23 -13.11
C ASN A 430 -25.16 24.02 -14.32
N MET A 431 -23.89 24.39 -14.19
CA MET A 431 -22.90 24.26 -15.27
C MET A 431 -22.13 22.93 -15.20
N VAL A 432 -22.13 22.25 -14.05
CA VAL A 432 -21.32 21.04 -13.81
C VAL A 432 -21.70 19.89 -14.75
N THR A 433 -20.70 19.17 -15.25
CA THR A 433 -20.84 17.97 -16.09
C THR A 433 -20.07 16.81 -15.48
N ASN A 434 -20.35 15.59 -15.94
CA ASN A 434 -19.64 14.38 -15.49
C ASN A 434 -18.12 14.39 -15.76
N ARG A 435 -17.64 15.31 -16.61
CA ARG A 435 -16.22 15.46 -16.96
C ARG A 435 -15.57 16.70 -16.36
N SER A 436 -16.26 17.37 -15.44
CA SER A 436 -15.76 18.58 -14.78
C SER A 436 -14.72 18.26 -13.71
N LEU A 437 -13.74 19.15 -13.54
CA LEU A 437 -12.72 19.10 -12.49
C LEU A 437 -12.99 20.16 -11.43
N LEU A 438 -12.93 19.78 -10.15
CA LEU A 438 -12.88 20.74 -9.05
C LEU A 438 -11.43 20.95 -8.61
N ILE A 439 -11.02 22.21 -8.47
CA ILE A 439 -9.77 22.57 -7.83
C ILE A 439 -10.08 23.34 -6.55
N MET A 440 -9.79 22.73 -5.41
CA MET A 440 -9.87 23.35 -4.10
C MET A 440 -8.55 24.07 -3.83
N VAL A 441 -8.63 25.36 -3.53
CA VAL A 441 -7.47 26.18 -3.17
C VAL A 441 -7.61 26.72 -1.76
N ASP A 442 -6.48 26.78 -1.04
CA ASP A 442 -6.40 27.30 0.34
C ASP A 442 -7.26 26.54 1.37
N HIS A 443 -7.71 25.34 1.01
CA HIS A 443 -8.33 24.40 1.94
C HIS A 443 -8.29 22.98 1.41
N SER A 444 -8.24 22.05 2.34
CA SER A 444 -8.27 20.61 2.09
C SER A 444 -9.41 19.91 2.82
N LYS A 445 -10.11 20.59 3.75
CA LYS A 445 -11.23 20.05 4.51
C LYS A 445 -12.55 20.20 3.77
N ILE A 446 -13.34 19.13 3.70
CA ILE A 446 -14.65 19.16 3.05
C ILE A 446 -15.61 20.07 3.84
N SER A 447 -15.51 20.07 5.16
CA SER A 447 -16.31 20.94 6.04
C SER A 447 -16.08 22.45 5.82
N LEU A 448 -14.93 22.84 5.27
CA LEU A 448 -14.57 24.24 4.99
C LEU A 448 -14.85 24.66 3.56
N THR A 449 -15.23 23.74 2.67
CA THR A 449 -15.47 24.07 1.26
C THR A 449 -16.67 25.02 1.10
N LEU A 450 -16.68 25.79 0.00
CA LEU A 450 -17.71 26.79 -0.29
C LEU A 450 -19.14 26.24 -0.18
N SER A 451 -19.37 25.05 -0.74
CA SER A 451 -20.64 24.33 -0.63
C SER A 451 -20.42 22.83 -0.77
N LYS A 452 -20.90 22.06 0.20
CA LYS A 452 -20.83 20.60 0.17
C LYS A 452 -21.64 20.02 -1.00
N ASP A 453 -22.85 20.54 -1.23
CA ASP A 453 -23.72 20.10 -2.34
C ASP A 453 -23.08 20.35 -3.72
N PHE A 454 -22.23 21.38 -3.83
CA PHE A 454 -21.48 21.63 -5.04
C PHE A 454 -20.28 20.68 -5.16
N PHE A 455 -19.53 20.50 -4.07
CA PHE A 455 -18.41 19.55 -3.99
C PHE A 455 -18.83 18.12 -4.35
N ASP A 456 -19.98 17.64 -3.85
CA ASP A 456 -20.47 16.28 -4.06
C ASP A 456 -20.82 15.95 -5.53
N GLN A 457 -20.90 16.96 -6.41
CA GLN A 457 -21.14 16.76 -7.85
C GLN A 457 -19.87 16.36 -8.62
N PHE A 458 -18.70 16.46 -8.01
CA PHE A 458 -17.42 16.21 -8.68
C PHE A 458 -16.87 14.83 -8.34
N SER A 459 -16.46 14.08 -9.37
CA SER A 459 -15.79 12.79 -9.20
C SER A 459 -14.26 12.89 -9.19
N GLN A 460 -13.71 14.05 -9.57
CA GLN A 460 -12.27 14.28 -9.68
C GLN A 460 -11.91 15.63 -9.08
N ILE A 461 -10.98 15.62 -8.13
CA ILE A 461 -10.61 16.80 -7.35
C ILE A 461 -9.10 17.00 -7.38
N ILE A 462 -8.66 18.25 -7.44
CA ILE A 462 -7.29 18.68 -7.14
C ILE A 462 -7.33 19.55 -5.90
N VAL A 463 -6.41 19.33 -4.97
CA VAL A 463 -6.25 20.16 -3.77
C VAL A 463 -4.92 20.91 -3.88
N VAL A 464 -4.94 22.23 -3.69
CA VAL A 464 -3.74 23.08 -3.59
C VAL A 464 -3.83 23.88 -2.29
N ASP A 465 -3.03 23.49 -1.31
CA ASP A 465 -3.16 24.01 0.06
C ASP A 465 -1.77 24.15 0.71
N HIS A 466 -1.66 25.03 1.69
CA HIS A 466 -0.46 25.22 2.51
C HIS A 466 -0.74 24.90 3.99
N HIS A 467 -1.96 24.48 4.33
CA HIS A 467 -2.25 23.90 5.62
C HIS A 467 -1.79 22.44 5.71
N ARG A 468 -1.59 21.96 6.93
CA ARG A 468 -1.33 20.53 7.13
C ARG A 468 -2.60 19.74 6.79
N ARG A 469 -2.42 18.59 6.15
CA ARG A 469 -3.52 17.67 5.87
C ARG A 469 -4.15 17.17 7.18
N ASP A 470 -5.47 17.19 7.23
CA ASP A 470 -6.29 16.71 8.34
C ASP A 470 -6.97 15.37 7.98
N GLU A 471 -7.71 14.77 8.91
CA GLU A 471 -8.51 13.55 8.68
C GLU A 471 -9.68 13.83 7.74
N ASP A 472 -10.32 15.00 7.87
CA ASP A 472 -11.34 15.49 6.94
C ASP A 472 -10.67 15.92 5.62
N PHE A 473 -10.62 15.00 4.64
CA PHE A 473 -9.95 15.20 3.35
C PHE A 473 -10.72 14.52 2.20
N PRO A 474 -10.81 15.12 0.99
CA PRO A 474 -11.49 14.53 -0.16
C PRO A 474 -10.86 13.20 -0.60
N GLU A 475 -11.63 12.10 -0.49
CA GLU A 475 -11.19 10.75 -0.89
C GLU A 475 -10.93 10.63 -2.40
N ASN A 476 -11.64 11.41 -3.21
CA ASN A 476 -11.55 11.48 -4.67
C ASN A 476 -10.54 12.53 -5.18
N ALA A 477 -9.61 12.97 -4.33
CA ALA A 477 -8.51 13.84 -4.74
C ALA A 477 -7.51 13.08 -5.62
N VAL A 478 -7.50 13.41 -6.92
CA VAL A 478 -6.59 12.82 -7.92
C VAL A 478 -5.18 13.39 -7.77
N ILE A 479 -5.06 14.66 -7.36
CA ILE A 479 -3.79 15.33 -7.09
C ILE A 479 -3.93 16.16 -5.81
N ALA A 480 -2.99 16.02 -4.88
CA ALA A 480 -2.91 16.85 -3.69
C ALA A 480 -1.54 17.55 -3.65
N TYR A 481 -1.52 18.85 -3.97
CA TYR A 481 -0.35 19.69 -3.87
C TYR A 481 -0.40 20.48 -2.57
N ILE A 482 0.08 19.84 -1.49
CA ILE A 482 0.07 20.40 -0.15
C ILE A 482 1.51 20.69 0.30
N GLU A 483 1.79 21.94 0.62
CA GLU A 483 3.13 22.41 1.01
C GLU A 483 3.04 23.26 2.29
N SER A 484 3.11 22.61 3.46
CA SER A 484 2.94 23.30 4.75
C SER A 484 4.03 24.32 5.11
N GLY A 485 5.11 24.34 4.34
CA GLY A 485 6.19 25.32 4.46
C GLY A 485 6.01 26.57 3.61
N ALA A 486 5.01 26.61 2.71
CA ALA A 486 4.72 27.79 1.91
C ALA A 486 3.96 28.84 2.74
N SER A 487 4.17 30.11 2.41
CA SER A 487 3.53 31.18 3.18
C SER A 487 2.01 31.20 3.06
N SER A 488 1.50 30.80 1.90
CA SER A 488 0.11 30.95 1.45
C SER A 488 -0.15 30.06 0.23
N ALA A 489 -1.41 29.75 -0.07
CA ALA A 489 -1.81 29.11 -1.31
C ALA A 489 -1.50 29.98 -2.54
N SER A 490 -1.62 31.30 -2.42
CA SER A 490 -1.23 32.27 -3.45
C SER A 490 0.24 32.16 -3.83
N GLU A 491 1.12 31.84 -2.87
CA GLU A 491 2.52 31.56 -3.15
C GLU A 491 2.69 30.32 -4.04
N LEU A 492 2.00 29.22 -3.71
CA LEU A 492 2.05 27.95 -4.44
C LEU A 492 1.53 28.10 -5.87
N VAL A 493 0.36 28.71 -6.02
CA VAL A 493 -0.27 28.94 -7.32
C VAL A 493 0.62 29.84 -8.19
N THR A 494 1.22 30.86 -7.61
CA THR A 494 2.11 31.75 -8.38
C THR A 494 3.35 31.02 -8.89
N GLU A 495 3.92 30.08 -8.13
CA GLU A 495 5.01 29.26 -8.65
C GLU A 495 4.57 28.36 -9.81
N LEU A 496 3.39 27.75 -9.73
CA LEU A 496 2.85 26.96 -10.85
C LEU A 496 2.74 27.80 -12.13
N ILE A 497 2.26 29.05 -12.02
CA ILE A 497 2.18 30.00 -13.13
C ILE A 497 3.58 30.33 -13.68
N GLN A 498 4.58 30.52 -12.82
CA GLN A 498 5.96 30.80 -13.24
C GLN A 498 6.54 29.65 -14.07
N PHE A 499 6.33 28.40 -13.64
CA PHE A 499 6.81 27.22 -14.38
C PHE A 499 6.03 26.96 -15.67
N GLN A 500 4.73 27.27 -15.70
CA GLN A 500 3.92 27.14 -16.92
C GLN A 500 4.45 28.04 -18.04
N ASN A 501 4.93 29.25 -17.68
CA ASN A 501 5.50 30.25 -18.59
C ASN A 501 4.70 30.44 -19.89
N SER A 502 3.36 30.41 -19.79
CA SER A 502 2.47 30.54 -20.95
C SER A 502 2.63 31.91 -21.61
N LYS A 503 2.59 31.90 -22.95
CA LYS A 503 2.57 33.13 -23.76
C LYS A 503 1.15 33.56 -24.13
N LYS A 504 0.13 32.74 -23.84
CA LYS A 504 -1.28 32.99 -24.21
C LYS A 504 -1.88 34.09 -23.33
N ASN A 505 -2.08 33.78 -22.04
CA ASN A 505 -2.60 34.72 -21.05
C ASN A 505 -1.54 34.97 -19.97
N ARG A 506 -1.54 36.19 -19.42
CA ARG A 506 -0.70 36.61 -18.30
C ARG A 506 -1.56 37.22 -17.21
N LEU A 507 -1.03 37.26 -15.99
CA LEU A 507 -1.69 37.93 -14.86
C LEU A 507 -2.00 39.38 -15.21
N SER A 508 -3.25 39.80 -15.02
CA SER A 508 -3.61 41.21 -15.04
C SER A 508 -3.02 41.94 -13.82
N LYS A 509 -3.01 43.27 -13.88
CA LYS A 509 -2.59 44.11 -12.74
C LYS A 509 -3.38 43.74 -11.48
N MET A 510 -4.70 43.59 -11.61
CA MET A 510 -5.60 43.26 -10.51
C MET A 510 -5.34 41.84 -9.99
N GLN A 511 -5.21 40.84 -10.86
CA GLN A 511 -4.90 39.46 -10.44
C GLN A 511 -3.55 39.35 -9.73
N ALA A 512 -2.50 40.00 -10.24
CA ALA A 512 -1.19 40.05 -9.60
C ALA A 512 -1.23 40.80 -8.25
N SER A 513 -2.09 41.80 -8.12
CA SER A 513 -2.31 42.53 -6.87
C SER A 513 -3.05 41.67 -5.84
N LEU A 514 -4.06 40.90 -6.25
CA LEU A 514 -4.81 40.00 -5.38
C LEU A 514 -3.97 38.80 -4.88
N LEU A 515 -3.18 38.17 -5.75
CA LEU A 515 -2.22 37.14 -5.31
C LEU A 515 -1.21 37.68 -4.30
N MET A 516 -0.72 38.91 -4.51
CA MET A 516 0.18 39.57 -3.56
C MET A 516 -0.55 39.90 -2.24
N ALA A 517 -1.80 40.34 -2.31
CA ALA A 517 -2.62 40.62 -1.13
C ALA A 517 -2.85 39.36 -0.29
N GLY A 518 -3.07 38.20 -0.93
CA GLY A 518 -3.12 36.89 -0.27
C GLY A 518 -1.84 36.57 0.49
N ILE A 519 -0.69 36.64 -0.19
CA ILE A 519 0.63 36.45 0.46
C ILE A 519 0.82 37.43 1.62
N MET A 520 0.48 38.71 1.44
CA MET A 520 0.63 39.74 2.47
C MET A 520 -0.30 39.51 3.66
N LEU A 521 -1.53 39.03 3.44
CA LEU A 521 -2.47 38.73 4.51
C LEU A 521 -1.90 37.62 5.40
N ASP A 522 -1.48 36.53 4.80
CA ASP A 522 -1.14 35.31 5.50
C ASP A 522 0.23 35.36 6.20
N THR A 523 1.12 36.18 5.63
CA THR A 523 2.43 36.51 6.21
C THR A 523 2.40 37.69 7.17
N LYS A 524 1.24 38.31 7.40
CA LYS A 524 1.10 39.55 8.20
C LYS A 524 2.06 40.65 7.72
N GLY A 525 2.03 40.93 6.41
CA GLY A 525 2.90 41.91 5.76
C GLY A 525 4.37 41.48 5.75
N PHE A 526 4.65 40.22 5.41
CA PHE A 526 5.99 39.62 5.38
C PHE A 526 6.70 39.54 6.74
N SER A 527 5.96 39.49 7.85
CA SER A 527 6.52 39.40 9.20
C SER A 527 6.49 37.98 9.81
N SER A 528 5.71 37.06 9.23
CA SER A 528 5.54 35.70 9.73
C SER A 528 5.44 34.69 8.57
N ARG A 529 5.94 33.46 8.78
CA ARG A 529 5.88 32.36 7.79
C ARG A 529 6.44 32.75 6.40
N VAL A 530 7.50 33.55 6.38
CA VAL A 530 8.15 34.02 5.14
C VAL A 530 9.44 33.26 4.88
N THR A 531 9.68 32.90 3.63
CA THR A 531 10.95 32.32 3.15
C THR A 531 11.53 33.18 2.02
N SER A 532 12.76 32.87 1.58
CA SER A 532 13.35 33.49 0.38
C SER A 532 12.42 33.35 -0.84
N ARG A 533 11.79 32.19 -0.99
CA ARG A 533 10.86 31.93 -2.10
C ARG A 533 9.60 32.79 -2.04
N THR A 534 9.12 33.11 -0.85
CA THR A 534 8.00 34.06 -0.68
C THR A 534 8.37 35.41 -1.30
N PHE A 535 9.61 35.87 -1.12
CA PHE A 535 10.10 37.09 -1.76
C PHE A 535 10.36 36.94 -3.26
N ASP A 536 10.81 35.78 -3.74
CA ASP A 536 10.96 35.51 -5.18
C ASP A 536 9.61 35.58 -5.89
N VAL A 537 8.58 34.97 -5.30
CA VAL A 537 7.20 35.02 -5.77
C VAL A 537 6.66 36.45 -5.73
N ALA A 538 6.88 37.18 -4.64
CA ALA A 538 6.48 38.58 -4.53
C ALA A 538 7.16 39.44 -5.61
N SER A 539 8.47 39.23 -5.84
CA SER A 539 9.23 39.89 -6.90
C SER A 539 8.61 39.60 -8.26
N TYR A 540 8.30 38.34 -8.56
CA TYR A 540 7.62 37.95 -9.79
C TYR A 540 6.26 38.66 -9.95
N LEU A 541 5.40 38.65 -8.93
CA LEU A 541 4.11 39.35 -8.97
C LEU A 541 4.27 40.85 -9.21
N ARG A 542 5.32 41.46 -8.63
CA ARG A 542 5.65 42.86 -8.88
C ARG A 542 6.05 43.10 -10.34
N THR A 543 6.84 42.20 -10.95
CA THR A 543 7.13 42.27 -12.40
C THR A 543 5.89 42.08 -13.29
N ARG A 544 4.84 41.43 -12.77
CA ARG A 544 3.53 41.28 -13.43
C ARG A 544 2.57 42.44 -13.19
N GLY A 545 3.01 43.48 -12.48
CA GLY A 545 2.23 44.70 -12.28
C GLY A 545 1.46 44.78 -10.96
N SER A 546 1.70 43.87 -10.02
CA SER A 546 1.15 43.98 -8.66
C SER A 546 1.42 45.38 -8.07
N ASP A 547 0.36 46.08 -7.65
CA ASP A 547 0.41 47.49 -7.27
C ASP A 547 0.01 47.67 -5.80
N SER A 548 0.88 48.32 -5.04
CA SER A 548 0.71 48.52 -3.61
C SER A 548 -0.47 49.43 -3.28
N VAL A 549 -0.80 50.40 -4.14
CA VAL A 549 -1.96 51.28 -3.99
C VAL A 549 -3.23 50.46 -4.20
N VAL A 550 -3.27 49.60 -5.21
CA VAL A 550 -4.42 48.71 -5.46
C VAL A 550 -4.65 47.79 -4.27
N ILE A 551 -3.58 47.15 -3.75
CA ILE A 551 -3.63 46.28 -2.57
C ILE A 551 -4.13 47.06 -1.34
N GLN A 552 -3.61 48.26 -1.11
CA GLN A 552 -4.05 49.10 0.01
C GLN A 552 -5.53 49.47 -0.10
N ASP A 553 -6.01 49.83 -1.30
CA ASP A 553 -7.40 50.20 -1.53
C ASP A 553 -8.36 49.02 -1.32
N ILE A 554 -8.00 47.80 -1.77
CA ILE A 554 -8.85 46.62 -1.57
C ILE A 554 -8.83 46.14 -0.12
N SER A 555 -7.67 46.16 0.54
CA SER A 555 -7.50 45.67 1.93
C SER A 555 -7.81 46.73 3.00
N ALA A 556 -8.21 47.94 2.60
CA ALA A 556 -8.55 49.02 3.52
C ALA A 556 -9.67 48.60 4.50
N THR A 557 -9.44 48.85 5.79
CA THR A 557 -10.47 48.67 6.80
C THR A 557 -11.44 49.86 6.73
N ASN A 558 -12.75 49.58 6.82
CA ASN A 558 -13.77 50.63 6.85
C ASN A 558 -13.52 51.57 8.06
N PHE A 559 -13.78 52.86 7.89
CA PHE A 559 -13.64 53.85 8.96
C PHE A 559 -14.40 53.47 10.23
N GLU A 560 -15.63 52.95 10.11
CA GLU A 560 -16.45 52.56 11.25
C GLU A 560 -15.86 51.38 12.01
N ASP A 561 -15.39 50.34 11.30
CA ASP A 561 -14.67 49.22 11.91
C ASP A 561 -13.38 49.69 12.57
N TYR A 562 -12.62 50.56 11.90
CA TYR A 562 -11.38 51.12 12.43
C TYR A 562 -11.63 51.93 13.71
N ARG A 563 -12.69 52.74 13.73
CA ARG A 563 -13.14 53.50 14.90
C ARG A 563 -13.52 52.55 16.04
N ALA A 564 -14.30 51.51 15.76
CA ALA A 564 -14.76 50.54 16.74
C ALA A 564 -13.61 49.71 17.34
N ILE A 565 -12.63 49.31 16.53
CA ILE A 565 -11.39 48.67 17.00
C ILE A 565 -10.65 49.59 17.97
N ASN A 566 -10.46 50.87 17.62
CA ASN A 566 -9.75 51.82 18.48
C ASN A 566 -10.50 52.11 19.78
N GLU A 567 -11.84 52.16 19.76
CA GLU A 567 -12.64 52.32 20.98
C GLU A 567 -12.39 51.18 21.97
N LEU A 568 -12.35 49.93 21.49
CA LEU A 568 -12.01 48.77 22.32
C LEU A 568 -10.57 48.87 22.85
N ILE A 569 -9.61 49.26 22.02
CA ILE A 569 -8.20 49.44 22.43
C ILE A 569 -8.07 50.50 23.53
N LEU A 570 -8.79 51.62 23.41
CA LEU A 570 -8.78 52.71 24.40
C LEU A 570 -9.34 52.28 25.77
N ASN A 571 -10.23 51.29 25.79
CA ASN A 571 -10.76 50.69 27.01
C ASN A 571 -9.85 49.60 27.60
N GLY A 572 -8.70 49.32 26.97
CA GLY A 572 -7.71 48.36 27.43
C GLY A 572 -7.05 48.77 28.75
N LYS A 573 -7.00 47.83 29.70
CA LYS A 573 -6.32 47.99 30.99
C LYS A 573 -5.30 46.89 31.19
N LYS A 574 -4.12 47.24 31.70
CA LYS A 574 -3.14 46.24 32.15
C LYS A 574 -3.61 45.64 33.47
N ILE A 575 -3.89 44.34 33.46
CA ILE A 575 -4.21 43.58 34.68
C ILE A 575 -2.93 42.99 35.28
N LEU A 576 -1.97 42.65 34.43
CA LEU A 576 -0.60 42.26 34.78
C LEU A 576 0.40 43.05 33.90
N PRO A 577 1.71 43.09 34.23
CA PRO A 577 2.69 43.87 33.46
C PRO A 577 2.68 43.61 31.94
N ASN A 578 2.41 42.36 31.57
CA ASN A 578 2.40 41.80 30.21
C ASN A 578 1.01 41.35 29.72
N VAL A 579 -0.08 41.63 30.46
CA VAL A 579 -1.44 41.21 30.08
C VAL A 579 -2.39 42.40 30.02
N ILE A 580 -3.04 42.59 28.86
CA ILE A 580 -4.07 43.62 28.65
C ILE A 580 -5.45 42.97 28.56
N VAL A 581 -6.44 43.55 29.25
CA VAL A 581 -7.85 43.22 29.10
C VAL A 581 -8.61 44.49 28.68
N ALA A 582 -9.32 44.43 27.57
CA ALA A 582 -10.21 45.47 27.11
C ALA A 582 -11.68 45.03 27.21
N ALA A 583 -12.56 45.96 27.53
CA ALA A 583 -13.99 45.74 27.58
C ALA A 583 -14.73 46.76 26.72
N GLY A 584 -15.68 46.31 25.91
CA GLY A 584 -16.62 47.19 25.22
C GLY A 584 -17.65 47.79 26.19
N PRO A 585 -18.21 48.97 25.90
CA PRO A 585 -19.36 49.50 26.64
C PRO A 585 -20.57 48.56 26.55
N GLU A 586 -21.38 48.47 27.61
CA GLU A 586 -22.52 47.53 27.66
C GLU A 586 -23.61 47.80 26.62
N GLU A 587 -23.78 49.07 26.29
CA GLU A 587 -24.80 49.53 25.34
C GLU A 587 -24.36 49.35 23.88
N ASN A 588 -23.07 49.10 23.64
CA ASN A 588 -22.51 48.99 22.30
C ASN A 588 -22.33 47.52 21.91
N THR A 589 -22.58 47.22 20.63
CA THR A 589 -22.32 45.90 20.06
C THR A 589 -21.24 45.97 19.00
N TYR A 590 -20.35 44.99 19.00
CA TYR A 590 -19.21 44.93 18.07
C TYR A 590 -19.25 43.62 17.30
N ASP A 591 -18.86 43.65 16.02
CA ASP A 591 -18.67 42.42 15.27
C ASP A 591 -17.52 41.58 15.87
N THR A 592 -17.61 40.26 15.75
CA THR A 592 -16.59 39.35 16.31
C THR A 592 -15.21 39.58 15.67
N VAL A 593 -15.18 40.00 14.39
CA VAL A 593 -13.97 40.38 13.68
C VAL A 593 -13.36 41.64 14.28
N VAL A 594 -14.17 42.63 14.66
CA VAL A 594 -13.71 43.87 15.32
C VAL A 594 -13.10 43.56 16.69
N ILE A 595 -13.78 42.73 17.49
CA ILE A 595 -13.29 42.26 18.80
C ILE A 595 -11.94 41.54 18.65
N SER A 596 -11.82 40.68 17.64
CA SER A 596 -10.59 39.94 17.35
C SER A 596 -9.44 40.85 16.91
N LYS A 597 -9.69 41.79 15.99
CA LYS A 597 -8.69 42.76 15.51
C LYS A 597 -8.19 43.67 16.63
N ALA A 598 -9.05 44.04 17.57
CA ALA A 598 -8.62 44.80 18.76
C ALA A 598 -7.64 44.00 19.62
N ALA A 599 -7.89 42.70 19.84
CA ALA A 599 -6.99 41.82 20.57
C ALA A 599 -5.62 41.69 19.87
N ASP A 600 -5.62 41.39 18.57
CA ASP A 600 -4.40 41.26 17.77
C ASP A 600 -3.58 42.57 17.74
N THR A 601 -4.25 43.72 17.65
CA THR A 601 -3.60 45.04 17.67
C THR A 601 -2.92 45.29 19.01
N MET A 602 -3.58 45.01 20.14
CA MET A 602 -2.96 45.17 21.46
C MET A 602 -1.82 44.18 21.69
N LEU A 603 -1.90 42.96 21.16
CA LEU A 603 -0.82 41.95 21.29
C LEU A 603 0.45 42.39 20.55
N SER A 604 0.29 43.15 19.46
CA SER A 604 1.42 43.70 18.69
C SER A 604 2.23 44.75 19.46
N MET A 605 1.68 45.32 20.54
CA MET A 605 2.36 46.32 21.36
C MET A 605 3.56 45.74 22.12
N SER A 606 4.54 46.59 22.38
CA SER A 606 5.77 46.18 23.06
C SER A 606 5.51 45.71 24.49
N GLY A 607 6.13 44.59 24.86
CA GLY A 607 6.05 44.01 26.20
C GLY A 607 4.74 43.31 26.55
N ILE A 608 3.84 43.10 25.58
CA ILE A 608 2.56 42.41 25.79
C ILE A 608 2.67 40.94 25.38
N GLU A 609 2.28 40.05 26.29
CA GLU A 609 2.34 38.59 26.15
C GLU A 609 0.97 37.96 25.93
N ALA A 610 -0.08 38.53 26.53
CA ALA A 610 -1.46 38.12 26.30
C ALA A 610 -2.43 39.30 26.27
N THR A 611 -3.49 39.15 25.50
CA THR A 611 -4.57 40.13 25.39
C THR A 611 -5.93 39.46 25.39
N PHE A 612 -6.90 40.11 26.01
CA PHE A 612 -8.28 39.66 26.04
C PHE A 612 -9.20 40.84 25.74
N VAL A 613 -10.18 40.63 24.87
CA VAL A 613 -11.21 41.64 24.55
C VAL A 613 -12.57 41.03 24.83
N VAL A 614 -13.32 41.66 25.73
CA VAL A 614 -14.69 41.25 26.11
C VAL A 614 -15.67 42.26 25.57
N SER A 615 -16.64 41.84 24.78
CA SER A 615 -17.68 42.76 24.32
C SER A 615 -18.95 42.05 23.89
N LYS A 616 -20.07 42.76 23.94
CA LYS A 616 -21.34 42.27 23.40
C LYS A 616 -21.26 42.24 21.88
N ASN A 617 -21.66 41.13 21.29
CA ASN A 617 -21.63 40.98 19.85
C ASN A 617 -22.94 41.43 19.19
N THR A 618 -22.94 41.53 17.86
CA THR A 618 -24.12 41.91 17.05
C THR A 618 -25.29 40.91 17.15
N LYS A 619 -25.04 39.68 17.62
CA LYS A 619 -26.07 38.65 17.85
C LYS A 619 -26.65 38.67 19.28
N GLY A 620 -26.15 39.55 20.16
CA GLY A 620 -26.68 39.80 21.49
C GLY A 620 -26.02 39.04 22.65
N TYR A 621 -25.04 38.17 22.40
CA TYR A 621 -24.26 37.48 23.43
C TYR A 621 -22.92 38.16 23.69
N VAL A 622 -22.26 37.86 24.81
CA VAL A 622 -20.93 38.38 25.12
C VAL A 622 -19.87 37.48 24.53
N SER A 623 -18.99 38.06 23.71
CA SER A 623 -17.83 37.38 23.12
C SER A 623 -16.55 37.78 23.85
N ILE A 624 -15.68 36.80 24.07
CA ILE A 624 -14.29 37.01 24.49
C ILE A 624 -13.38 36.56 23.37
N SER A 625 -12.47 37.43 22.94
CA SER A 625 -11.35 37.06 22.07
C SER A 625 -10.05 37.13 22.86
N ALA A 626 -9.32 36.02 22.90
CA ALA A 626 -8.04 35.91 23.59
C ALA A 626 -6.90 35.64 22.60
N ARG A 627 -5.76 36.31 22.81
CA ARG A 627 -4.53 36.13 22.03
C ARG A 627 -3.31 36.10 22.95
N SER A 628 -2.33 35.26 22.65
CA SER A 628 -1.02 35.27 23.30
C SER A 628 0.11 35.09 22.29
N ARG A 629 1.34 35.48 22.65
CA ARG A 629 2.53 35.21 21.84
C ARG A 629 2.97 33.76 21.98
N SER A 630 3.41 33.35 23.17
CA SER A 630 3.89 31.98 23.38
C SER A 630 4.01 31.52 24.84
N LYS A 631 3.89 32.39 25.83
CA LYS A 631 4.10 32.02 27.24
C LYS A 631 2.81 31.73 27.99
N ILE A 632 1.72 32.41 27.67
CA ILE A 632 0.44 32.29 28.40
C ILE A 632 -0.52 31.43 27.60
N ASN A 633 -0.98 30.33 28.19
CA ASN A 633 -1.94 29.44 27.56
C ASN A 633 -3.36 30.03 27.66
N VAL A 634 -3.80 30.73 26.60
CA VAL A 634 -5.14 31.36 26.58
C VAL A 634 -6.27 30.35 26.38
N GLN A 635 -5.99 29.16 25.82
CA GLN A 635 -6.99 28.09 25.68
C GLN A 635 -7.51 27.67 27.04
N ARG A 636 -6.63 27.39 28.01
CA ARG A 636 -7.04 26.96 29.36
C ARG A 636 -7.93 27.98 30.06
N ILE A 637 -7.64 29.27 29.87
CA ILE A 637 -8.44 30.38 30.44
C ILE A 637 -9.83 30.42 29.78
N MET A 638 -9.91 30.27 28.45
CA MET A 638 -11.19 30.28 27.73
C MET A 638 -12.04 29.04 28.03
N GLU A 639 -11.44 27.85 28.21
CA GLU A 639 -12.15 26.62 28.57
C GLU A 639 -12.89 26.75 29.91
N LYS A 640 -12.31 27.47 30.88
CA LYS A 640 -12.97 27.76 32.17
C LYS A 640 -14.21 28.65 32.04
N LEU A 641 -14.26 29.46 30.98
CA LEU A 641 -15.38 30.33 30.66
C LEU A 641 -16.35 29.68 29.64
N GLY A 642 -16.23 28.37 29.41
CA GLY A 642 -17.09 27.63 28.48
C GLY A 642 -16.73 27.81 27.00
N GLY A 643 -15.54 28.34 26.71
CA GLY A 643 -14.98 28.50 25.38
C GLY A 643 -13.97 27.42 25.01
N GLY A 644 -13.06 27.76 24.10
CA GLY A 644 -11.99 26.87 23.64
C GLY A 644 -11.08 27.53 22.60
N GLY A 645 -10.14 26.75 22.06
CA GLY A 645 -9.22 27.20 21.02
C GLY A 645 -7.86 26.51 21.11
N HIS A 646 -6.81 27.25 20.79
CA HIS A 646 -5.41 26.82 20.84
C HIS A 646 -4.63 27.63 21.86
N PHE A 647 -3.43 27.16 22.20
CA PHE A 647 -2.53 27.77 23.19
C PHE A 647 -2.42 29.30 23.07
N ASN A 648 -2.30 29.84 21.85
CA ASN A 648 -2.06 31.25 21.56
C ASN A 648 -3.30 32.00 21.04
N LEU A 649 -4.39 31.32 20.74
CA LEU A 649 -5.59 31.90 20.14
C LEU A 649 -6.82 31.13 20.58
N ALA A 650 -7.68 31.77 21.37
CA ALA A 650 -8.88 31.14 21.92
C ALA A 650 -10.03 32.15 22.01
N ALA A 651 -11.25 31.66 22.16
CA ALA A 651 -12.42 32.49 22.31
C ALA A 651 -13.48 31.82 23.19
N ALA A 652 -14.38 32.63 23.76
CA ALA A 652 -15.55 32.16 24.50
C ALA A 652 -16.78 32.98 24.10
N GLN A 653 -17.95 32.33 24.11
CA GLN A 653 -19.24 32.96 23.83
C GLN A 653 -20.16 32.68 25.02
N ILE A 654 -20.70 33.73 25.62
CA ILE A 654 -21.46 33.64 26.88
C ILE A 654 -22.80 34.32 26.68
N GLU A 655 -23.86 33.54 26.78
CA GLU A 655 -25.24 34.01 26.68
C GLU A 655 -25.78 34.46 28.04
N GLY A 656 -26.66 35.47 28.02
CA GLY A 656 -27.43 35.88 29.20
C GLY A 656 -26.65 36.62 30.29
N LYS A 657 -25.39 36.98 30.07
CA LYS A 657 -24.57 37.79 31.00
C LYS A 657 -24.22 39.15 30.42
N THR A 658 -23.93 40.11 31.29
CA THR A 658 -23.39 41.43 30.96
C THR A 658 -21.89 41.38 30.67
N VAL A 659 -21.33 42.33 29.93
CA VAL A 659 -19.88 42.45 29.71
C VAL A 659 -19.13 42.58 31.04
N SER A 660 -19.70 43.27 32.02
CA SER A 660 -19.12 43.49 33.35
C SER A 660 -19.00 42.19 34.16
N GLU A 661 -20.05 41.36 34.18
CA GLU A 661 -20.02 40.05 34.87
C GLU A 661 -19.00 39.10 34.23
N VAL A 662 -18.94 39.10 32.90
CA VAL A 662 -17.97 38.31 32.14
C VAL A 662 -16.55 38.81 32.37
N LEU A 663 -16.34 40.13 32.36
CA LEU A 663 -15.05 40.76 32.63
C LEU A 663 -14.53 40.41 34.03
N GLN A 664 -15.41 40.42 35.04
CA GLN A 664 -15.03 40.02 36.40
C GLN A 664 -14.61 38.56 36.47
N SER A 665 -15.38 37.66 35.84
CA SER A 665 -15.07 36.23 35.77
C SER A 665 -13.74 35.99 35.06
N LEU A 666 -13.52 36.68 33.93
CA LEU A 666 -12.29 36.60 33.15
C LEU A 666 -11.07 37.08 33.95
N ASN A 667 -11.17 38.22 34.62
CA ASN A 667 -10.05 38.74 35.41
C ASN A 667 -9.66 37.78 36.53
N GLN A 668 -10.63 37.12 37.17
CA GLN A 668 -10.37 36.12 38.19
C GLN A 668 -9.60 34.92 37.61
N GLU A 669 -10.07 34.37 36.48
CA GLU A 669 -9.41 33.23 35.83
C GLU A 669 -7.99 33.57 35.33
N ILE A 670 -7.77 34.79 34.81
CA ILE A 670 -6.44 35.27 34.42
C ILE A 670 -5.50 35.27 35.63
N MET A 671 -5.94 35.84 36.76
CA MET A 671 -5.12 35.90 37.97
C MET A 671 -4.82 34.51 38.51
N ASP A 672 -5.81 33.61 38.54
CA ASP A 672 -5.66 32.27 39.07
C ASP A 672 -4.74 31.38 38.21
N GLN A 673 -4.74 31.53 36.88
CA GLN A 673 -3.91 30.72 35.99
C GLN A 673 -2.49 31.29 35.87
N VAL A 674 -2.35 32.60 35.65
CA VAL A 674 -1.04 33.21 35.37
C VAL A 674 -0.17 33.29 36.64
N ILE A 675 -0.76 33.59 37.80
CA ILE A 675 0.01 33.65 39.07
C ILE A 675 0.44 32.23 39.50
N LYS A 676 -0.41 31.21 39.31
CA LYS A 676 -0.02 29.82 39.63
C LYS A 676 1.14 29.34 38.76
N GLU A 677 1.13 29.66 37.46
CA GLU A 677 2.23 29.30 36.56
C GLU A 677 3.54 30.02 36.92
N GLU A 678 3.50 31.31 37.29
CA GLU A 678 4.71 32.03 37.74
C GLU A 678 5.28 31.47 39.05
N VAL A 679 4.44 31.08 40.01
CA VAL A 679 4.88 30.47 41.28
C VAL A 679 5.55 29.11 41.08
N ILE A 680 5.01 28.27 40.18
CA ILE A 680 5.57 26.94 39.88
C ILE A 680 6.95 27.07 39.20
N ILE A 681 7.11 28.01 38.26
CA ILE A 681 8.37 28.23 37.54
C ILE A 681 9.46 28.76 38.49
N ASP A 682 9.10 29.57 39.47
CA ASP A 682 10.05 30.13 40.45
C ASP A 682 10.47 29.09 41.51
N GLU A 683 9.64 28.08 41.79
CA GLU A 683 10.00 26.93 42.63
C GLU A 683 10.89 25.92 41.89
N GLU A 684 10.62 25.64 40.61
CA GLU A 684 11.46 24.76 39.78
C GLU A 684 12.85 25.34 39.48
N LYS A 685 13.01 26.67 39.47
CA LYS A 685 14.32 27.32 39.34
C LYS A 685 15.12 27.40 40.64
N LYS A 686 14.49 27.13 41.78
CA LYS A 686 15.12 27.19 43.12
C LYS A 686 15.40 25.80 43.70
N GLY A 687 14.86 24.73 43.11
CA GLY A 687 15.27 23.34 43.33
C GLY A 687 16.38 22.92 42.37
#